data_AF-A0A520YU16-F1
#
_entry.id   AF-A0A520YU16-F1
#
_cell.length_a   1.000
_cell.length_b   1.000
_cell.length_c   1.000
_cell.angle_alpha   90.00
_cell.angle_beta   90.00
_cell.angle_gamma   90.00
#
_symmetry.space_group_name_H-M   'P 1'
#
loop_
_entity.id
_entity.type
_entity.pdbx_description
1 polymer ?
#
loop_
_entity_poly.entity_id
_entity_poly.type
_entity_poly.pdbx_seq_one_letter_code
_entity_poly.pdbx_strand_id
1 'polypeptide(L)'
;MIVPAQQRSRGRPALKAQKNANAAASAPRQHYFATCPKGLEAVLARELRGLGIEAVQESVAGCYFDCAQAQAYNVCYKTRVANRVVLVLLRRGFDSGEALLQAATACDWQAHIDPAQSVHIDFNGSNAFIRNAKYGAQLVRDALNDYFRARDEDRIELDNFRPDVRLYARLFKRRFTLGIDLVGASLHQRGYRGDGGEAPLKENLAAALLMLCDWPALAAQGASFVDPFCGSGTLLIEAALQAANIPSGYLRDDWPLLRLASADQSAWQACVDNAYVDLQNLSLPCRIAGSDVSRNAVDIARQNVARAGLAEVVEVSRAAITDLESADCFANATGLLLANPPYGQRVGDKQQLDELYAQIGALLKQNCAGWQAGILTDNAELGWRTGLRSFRQHKVYNGNIECRLLRYEVSSDSQLKPRARDAAGQRVGGLRQAAAPLSEGAKMLANRLRKNLRRLKPWLATQTAPSYRVYDADLPEYAVAIDRYTALPLTGIAKNTASSPASNPATNAAPLQYFHLQEYAAPANIDEATAGRRVSEAVQAVCEVFDVPAQQVVLKRRERQRGKQQYAKFSSQLPDLVIREGGYPFIINLGKYLDTGLFLDHRPLRRLIGERCRGKRFLNLYAYTASATVHAARGGARSSVSVDMSKTYLAWAARNFELNEMPFQQHLLERADCGEWLQSCERCFDVILLDPPSFSNSSRMAHTLDLQRDHADLIKRSMALLEQSGELYFSTNRRGFRLAPELLAVYTVEDLTDATHDPDFQRPRPSHYCWRITNRKGS
;
A
#
# COMPACT_ATOMS: atom_id res chain seq x y z
N MET A 1 -4.03 40.90 -17.69
CA MET A 1 -3.15 41.57 -16.71
C MET A 1 -2.56 40.50 -15.81
N ILE A 2 -1.32 40.07 -16.06
CA ILE A 2 -0.68 38.94 -15.36
C ILE A 2 0.38 39.54 -14.42
N VAL A 3 0.03 39.59 -13.12
CA VAL A 3 0.82 39.91 -11.89
C VAL A 3 1.64 41.24 -11.86
N PRO A 4 1.62 42.02 -10.76
CA PRO A 4 2.24 43.35 -10.71
C PRO A 4 3.76 43.30 -10.82
N ALA A 5 4.31 44.24 -11.60
CA ALA A 5 5.74 44.50 -11.68
C ALA A 5 6.29 44.96 -10.32
N GLN A 6 7.26 44.24 -9.79
CA GLN A 6 8.33 44.85 -9.00
C GLN A 6 9.62 44.86 -9.83
N GLN A 7 9.93 46.08 -10.28
CA GLN A 7 11.12 46.60 -10.94
C GLN A 7 12.37 45.70 -10.90
N ARG A 8 12.92 45.30 -12.08
CA ARG A 8 14.37 45.24 -12.35
C ARG A 8 14.67 45.55 -13.83
N SER A 9 15.82 46.17 -14.05
CA SER A 9 16.17 47.08 -15.15
C SER A 9 16.49 46.41 -16.50
N ARG A 10 16.17 47.12 -17.59
CA ARG A 10 16.42 46.73 -18.99
C ARG A 10 17.91 46.85 -19.35
N GLY A 11 18.53 45.75 -19.79
CA GLY A 11 19.84 45.72 -20.44
C GLY A 11 19.87 44.69 -21.58
N ARG A 12 20.36 45.10 -22.76
CA ARG A 12 20.30 44.37 -24.05
C ARG A 12 20.82 42.89 -23.99
N PRO A 13 20.16 41.90 -24.62
CA PRO A 13 20.46 40.47 -24.37
C PRO A 13 21.54 39.81 -25.27
N ALA A 14 21.79 40.33 -26.47
CA ALA A 14 22.46 39.54 -27.51
C ALA A 14 23.98 39.37 -27.36
N LEU A 15 24.70 40.32 -26.75
CA LEU A 15 26.17 40.27 -26.61
C LEU A 15 26.68 39.61 -25.31
N LYS A 16 25.81 39.44 -24.29
CA LYS A 16 26.16 38.76 -23.02
C LYS A 16 26.07 37.24 -23.11
N ALA A 17 25.17 36.70 -23.94
CA ALA A 17 24.95 35.26 -24.08
C ALA A 17 26.22 34.51 -24.53
N GLN A 18 27.02 35.10 -25.43
CA GLN A 18 28.20 34.46 -26.01
C GLN A 18 29.44 34.54 -25.11
N LYS A 19 29.56 35.58 -24.26
CA LYS A 19 30.58 35.66 -23.20
C LYS A 19 30.28 34.71 -22.02
N ASN A 20 29.01 34.51 -21.66
CA ASN A 20 28.61 33.59 -20.60
C ASN A 20 28.81 32.12 -20.96
N ALA A 21 28.67 31.74 -22.24
CA ALA A 21 28.92 30.37 -22.70
C ALA A 21 30.40 29.96 -22.56
N ASN A 22 31.34 30.86 -22.88
CA ASN A 22 32.77 30.60 -22.74
C ASN A 22 33.27 30.62 -21.28
N ALA A 23 32.65 31.41 -20.39
CA ALA A 23 32.97 31.40 -18.96
C ALA A 23 32.43 30.15 -18.23
N ALA A 24 31.29 29.59 -18.69
CA ALA A 24 30.72 28.37 -18.12
C ALA A 24 31.59 27.12 -18.38
N ALA A 25 32.38 27.10 -19.46
CA ALA A 25 33.25 25.98 -19.80
C ALA A 25 34.52 25.88 -18.93
N SER A 26 34.93 26.97 -18.25
CA SER A 26 36.10 27.01 -17.35
C SER A 26 35.75 26.99 -15.86
N ALA A 27 34.47 26.92 -15.50
CA ALA A 27 34.02 26.93 -14.12
C ALA A 27 34.25 25.56 -13.45
N PRO A 28 34.60 25.51 -12.15
CA PRO A 28 34.81 24.25 -11.45
C PRO A 28 33.51 23.43 -11.45
N ARG A 29 33.62 22.16 -11.86
CA ARG A 29 32.50 21.21 -11.85
C ARG A 29 32.33 20.65 -10.44
N GLN A 30 31.10 20.59 -9.99
CA GLN A 30 30.72 20.00 -8.71
C GLN A 30 29.83 18.78 -8.93
N HIS A 31 29.77 17.91 -7.91
CA HIS A 31 28.99 16.68 -7.94
C HIS A 31 27.59 16.90 -7.38
N TYR A 32 26.55 16.53 -8.13
CA TYR A 32 25.16 16.68 -7.73
C TYR A 32 24.39 15.36 -7.77
N PHE A 33 23.29 15.34 -7.02
CA PHE A 33 22.31 14.26 -7.02
C PHE A 33 20.90 14.82 -7.07
N ALA A 34 20.17 14.52 -8.14
CA ALA A 34 18.75 14.81 -8.25
C ALA A 34 17.94 13.57 -7.87
N THR A 35 17.10 13.68 -6.83
CA THR A 35 16.18 12.60 -6.44
C THR A 35 14.92 12.64 -7.30
N CYS A 36 14.27 11.51 -7.56
CA CYS A 36 12.96 11.44 -8.22
C CYS A 36 12.10 10.31 -7.63
N PRO A 37 10.80 10.26 -7.95
CA PRO A 37 9.99 9.08 -7.66
C PRO A 37 10.59 7.82 -8.32
N LYS A 38 10.45 6.67 -7.66
CA LYS A 38 10.92 5.38 -8.18
C LYS A 38 10.29 5.09 -9.55
N GLY A 39 11.07 4.56 -10.48
CA GLY A 39 10.63 4.24 -11.84
C GLY A 39 10.70 5.41 -12.82
N LEU A 40 11.07 6.62 -12.36
CA LEU A 40 11.21 7.81 -13.21
C LEU A 40 12.69 8.20 -13.43
N GLU A 41 13.64 7.36 -13.03
CA GLU A 41 15.08 7.61 -13.16
C GLU A 41 15.47 7.92 -14.61
N ALA A 42 15.01 7.10 -15.56
CA ALA A 42 15.29 7.29 -16.98
C ALA A 42 14.64 8.56 -17.56
N VAL A 43 13.47 8.97 -17.03
CA VAL A 43 12.78 10.20 -17.45
C VAL A 43 13.55 11.42 -16.94
N LEU A 44 13.93 11.41 -15.65
CA LEU A 44 14.78 12.44 -15.07
C LEU A 44 16.12 12.53 -15.81
N ALA A 45 16.76 11.39 -16.13
CA ALA A 45 18.02 11.40 -16.85
C ALA A 45 17.91 12.04 -18.23
N ARG A 46 16.80 11.80 -18.95
CA ARG A 46 16.53 12.45 -20.23
C ARG A 46 16.29 13.95 -20.05
N GLU A 47 15.53 14.35 -19.04
CA GLU A 47 15.30 15.77 -18.72
C GLU A 47 16.61 16.50 -18.40
N LEU A 48 17.46 15.93 -17.55
CA LEU A 48 18.76 16.52 -17.20
C LEU A 48 19.65 16.70 -18.43
N ARG A 49 19.68 15.71 -19.34
CA ARG A 49 20.40 15.85 -20.62
C ARG A 49 19.81 16.96 -21.49
N GLY A 50 18.49 17.08 -21.53
CA GLY A 50 17.79 18.18 -22.21
C GLY A 50 18.10 19.57 -21.63
N LEU A 51 18.47 19.63 -20.34
CA LEU A 51 18.94 20.84 -19.66
C LEU A 51 20.46 21.09 -19.83
N GLY A 52 21.13 20.33 -20.70
CA GLY A 52 22.55 20.50 -21.02
C GLY A 52 23.52 19.77 -20.09
N ILE A 53 23.05 18.78 -19.33
CA ILE A 53 23.91 17.93 -18.49
C ILE A 53 24.39 16.72 -19.30
N GLU A 54 25.68 16.69 -19.62
CA GLU A 54 26.27 15.67 -20.51
C GLU A 54 26.36 14.28 -19.83
N ALA A 55 26.95 14.23 -18.63
CA ALA A 55 27.22 13.00 -17.91
C ALA A 55 26.19 12.77 -16.79
N VAL A 56 25.12 12.05 -17.11
CA VAL A 56 24.07 11.68 -16.15
C VAL A 56 24.11 10.18 -15.86
N GLN A 57 24.32 9.83 -14.60
CA GLN A 57 24.31 8.45 -14.11
C GLN A 57 23.04 8.15 -13.32
N GLU A 58 22.23 7.24 -13.85
CA GLU A 58 21.04 6.74 -13.16
C GLU A 58 21.40 5.94 -11.89
N SER A 59 20.58 6.11 -10.86
CA SER A 59 20.69 5.41 -9.58
C SER A 59 19.30 5.21 -9.00
N VAL A 60 19.13 4.31 -8.03
CA VAL A 60 17.81 4.03 -7.43
C VAL A 60 17.17 5.33 -6.90
N ALA A 61 16.02 5.70 -7.48
CA ALA A 61 15.24 6.90 -7.18
C ALA A 61 16.00 8.24 -7.39
N GLY A 62 16.89 8.32 -8.39
CA GLY A 62 17.56 9.57 -8.73
C GLY A 62 18.65 9.47 -9.80
N CYS A 63 19.32 10.58 -10.07
CA CYS A 63 20.42 10.68 -11.02
C CYS A 63 21.58 11.46 -10.39
N TYR A 64 22.79 10.92 -10.50
CA TYR A 64 24.03 11.66 -10.21
C TYR A 64 24.52 12.33 -11.47
N PHE A 65 25.07 13.53 -11.34
CA PHE A 65 25.64 14.27 -12.45
C PHE A 65 26.63 15.32 -11.97
N ASP A 66 27.52 15.71 -12.87
CA ASP A 66 28.54 16.70 -12.60
C ASP A 66 28.34 17.90 -13.52
N CYS A 67 28.32 19.11 -12.97
CA CYS A 67 28.16 20.32 -13.77
C CYS A 67 28.70 21.55 -13.05
N ALA A 68 28.77 22.68 -13.76
CA ALA A 68 29.05 23.97 -13.12
C ALA A 68 27.82 24.43 -12.29
N GLN A 69 28.04 25.29 -11.31
CA GLN A 69 26.98 25.77 -10.41
C GLN A 69 25.83 26.47 -11.17
N ALA A 70 26.14 27.27 -12.19
CA ALA A 70 25.12 27.91 -13.03
C ALA A 70 24.22 26.91 -13.77
N GLN A 71 24.74 25.74 -14.16
CA GLN A 71 23.94 24.66 -14.73
C GLN A 71 23.08 23.98 -13.65
N ALA A 72 23.61 23.80 -12.44
CA ALA A 72 22.83 23.26 -11.32
C ALA A 72 21.65 24.16 -10.94
N TYR A 73 21.80 25.49 -11.02
CA TYR A 73 20.71 26.44 -10.84
C TYR A 73 19.63 26.30 -11.91
N ASN A 74 20.02 26.14 -13.17
CA ASN A 74 19.08 25.81 -14.25
C ASN A 74 18.33 24.51 -13.96
N VAL A 75 19.02 23.47 -13.48
CA VAL A 75 18.39 22.21 -13.06
C VAL A 75 17.38 22.46 -11.94
N CYS A 76 17.77 23.15 -10.87
CA CYS A 76 16.89 23.44 -9.73
C CYS A 76 15.61 24.18 -10.15
N TYR A 77 15.74 25.15 -11.05
CA TYR A 77 14.64 26.00 -11.48
C TYR A 77 13.73 25.35 -12.52
N LYS A 78 14.29 24.52 -13.41
CA LYS A 78 13.59 23.99 -14.61
C LYS A 78 13.13 22.53 -14.51
N THR A 79 13.77 21.70 -13.69
CA THR A 79 13.42 20.26 -13.61
C THR A 79 11.99 20.05 -13.14
N ARG A 80 11.22 19.26 -13.89
CA ARG A 80 9.83 18.92 -13.60
C ARG A 80 9.72 17.59 -12.87
N VAL A 81 10.71 16.70 -13.04
CA VAL A 81 10.66 15.31 -12.53
C VAL A 81 11.32 15.19 -11.15
N ALA A 82 12.36 15.97 -10.87
CA ALA A 82 13.10 15.83 -9.61
C ALA A 82 12.24 16.21 -8.39
N ASN A 83 12.50 15.56 -7.25
CA ASN A 83 11.96 15.95 -5.95
C ASN A 83 12.88 16.96 -5.24
N ARG A 84 14.20 16.79 -5.38
CA ARG A 84 15.27 17.57 -4.73
C ARG A 84 16.53 17.54 -5.59
N VAL A 85 17.35 18.58 -5.52
CA VAL A 85 18.69 18.65 -6.09
C VAL A 85 19.68 18.87 -4.95
N VAL A 86 20.66 17.98 -4.84
CA VAL A 86 21.61 17.93 -3.72
C VAL A 86 23.02 18.15 -4.23
N LEU A 87 23.75 19.11 -3.67
CA LEU A 87 25.21 19.23 -3.84
C LEU A 87 25.89 18.16 -2.96
N VAL A 88 26.58 17.21 -3.56
CA VAL A 88 27.18 16.06 -2.87
C VAL A 88 28.55 16.43 -2.33
N LEU A 89 28.71 16.40 -1.01
CA LEU A 89 29.99 16.67 -0.33
C LEU A 89 30.80 15.39 -0.10
N LEU A 90 30.11 14.29 0.24
CA LEU A 90 30.74 13.03 0.59
C LEU A 90 29.91 11.86 0.09
N ARG A 91 30.53 10.94 -0.67
CA ARG A 91 29.88 9.70 -1.11
C ARG A 91 30.84 8.53 -1.15
N ARG A 92 30.78 7.66 -0.14
CA ARG A 92 31.57 6.42 -0.07
C ARG A 92 30.99 5.41 0.91
N GLY A 93 31.61 4.23 1.01
CA GLY A 93 31.26 3.23 2.02
C GLY A 93 32.06 3.40 3.30
N PHE A 94 31.49 2.91 4.41
CA PHE A 94 32.07 2.99 5.75
C PHE A 94 31.80 1.69 6.50
N ASP A 95 32.77 1.27 7.31
CA ASP A 95 32.69 0.04 8.10
C ASP A 95 32.46 0.31 9.59
N SER A 96 32.54 1.57 10.05
CA SER A 96 32.18 1.99 11.41
C SER A 96 31.55 3.39 11.45
N GLY A 97 30.87 3.71 12.55
CA GLY A 97 30.31 5.05 12.79
C GLY A 97 31.40 6.11 12.99
N GLU A 98 32.52 5.74 13.61
CA GLU A 98 33.68 6.62 13.82
C GLU A 98 34.34 7.03 12.50
N ALA A 99 34.53 6.08 11.57
CA ALA A 99 35.08 6.38 10.24
C ALA A 99 34.16 7.29 9.43
N LEU A 100 32.83 7.19 9.63
CA LEU A 100 31.87 8.11 9.03
C LEU A 100 31.95 9.49 9.65
N LEU A 101 31.99 9.57 10.99
CA LEU A 101 32.12 10.83 11.72
C LEU A 101 33.36 11.60 11.25
N GLN A 102 34.54 10.97 11.29
CA GLN A 102 35.79 11.59 10.84
C GLN A 102 35.71 12.09 9.40
N ALA A 103 35.10 11.32 8.49
CA ALA A 103 34.96 11.71 7.09
C ALA A 103 33.97 12.87 6.89
N ALA A 104 32.89 12.90 7.67
CA ALA A 104 31.93 13.99 7.65
C ALA A 104 32.54 15.26 8.27
N THR A 105 33.34 15.14 9.34
CA THR A 105 34.09 16.27 9.92
C THR A 105 35.11 16.83 8.94
N ALA A 106 35.71 16.01 8.09
CA ALA A 106 36.68 16.44 7.08
C ALA A 106 36.08 17.16 5.85
N CYS A 107 34.75 17.27 5.76
CA CYS A 107 34.11 18.04 4.69
C CYS A 107 34.37 19.55 4.88
N ASP A 108 34.51 20.28 3.78
CA ASP A 108 34.75 21.74 3.81
C ASP A 108 33.45 22.52 4.07
N TRP A 109 32.96 22.47 5.31
CA TRP A 109 31.66 23.05 5.66
C TRP A 109 31.62 24.58 5.53
N GLN A 110 32.73 25.27 5.82
CA GLN A 110 32.82 26.74 5.75
C GLN A 110 32.67 27.28 4.31
N ALA A 111 32.96 26.45 3.30
CA ALA A 111 32.73 26.82 1.90
C ALA A 111 31.23 26.98 1.58
N HIS A 112 30.33 26.46 2.42
CA HIS A 112 28.91 26.39 2.13
C HIS A 112 27.99 26.92 3.23
N ILE A 113 28.41 26.81 4.49
CA ILE A 113 27.60 27.14 5.67
C ILE A 113 28.36 28.17 6.50
N ASP A 114 27.69 29.28 6.78
CA ASP A 114 28.14 30.27 7.75
C ASP A 114 27.74 29.81 9.17
N PRO A 115 28.63 29.87 10.18
CA PRO A 115 28.34 29.45 11.55
C PRO A 115 27.08 30.08 12.17
N ALA A 116 26.70 31.29 11.73
CA ALA A 116 25.50 31.97 12.19
C ALA A 116 24.18 31.39 11.63
N GLN A 117 24.26 30.46 10.68
CA GLN A 117 23.10 29.87 10.02
C GLN A 117 22.51 28.69 10.78
N SER A 118 21.18 28.58 10.70
CA SER A 118 20.46 27.43 11.25
C SER A 118 20.47 26.24 10.27
N VAL A 119 20.59 25.02 10.81
CA VAL A 119 20.69 23.80 10.00
C VAL A 119 19.60 22.77 10.34
N HIS A 120 19.08 22.08 9.33
CA HIS A 120 18.29 20.86 9.49
C HIS A 120 18.96 19.66 8.85
N ILE A 121 18.92 18.49 9.50
CA ILE A 121 19.55 17.26 8.99
C ILE A 121 18.48 16.22 8.66
N ASP A 122 18.26 16.01 7.36
CA ASP A 122 17.41 14.95 6.84
C ASP A 122 18.22 13.67 6.64
N PHE A 123 18.16 12.75 7.62
CA PHE A 123 18.82 11.45 7.54
C PHE A 123 17.85 10.34 7.13
N ASN A 124 18.20 9.57 6.10
CA ASN A 124 17.45 8.40 5.65
C ASN A 124 18.33 7.15 5.53
N GLY A 125 17.91 6.04 6.15
CA GLY A 125 18.58 4.74 6.04
C GLY A 125 19.04 4.17 7.39
N SER A 126 19.53 2.93 7.36
CA SER A 126 20.11 2.24 8.50
C SER A 126 21.04 1.10 8.06
N ASN A 127 21.97 0.71 8.93
CA ASN A 127 22.77 -0.50 8.82
C ASN A 127 23.09 -1.05 10.22
N ALA A 128 24.08 -1.94 10.34
CA ALA A 128 24.45 -2.55 11.61
C ALA A 128 24.94 -1.54 12.68
N PHE A 129 25.65 -0.48 12.28
CA PHE A 129 26.19 0.52 13.20
C PHE A 129 25.34 1.81 13.27
N ILE A 130 24.63 2.17 12.20
CA ILE A 130 23.57 3.19 12.21
C ILE A 130 22.22 2.51 12.33
N ARG A 131 21.85 2.16 13.57
CA ARG A 131 20.65 1.34 13.85
C ARG A 131 19.35 2.08 13.54
N ASN A 132 19.34 3.41 13.60
CA ASN A 132 18.17 4.22 13.28
C ASN A 132 18.60 5.58 12.70
N ALA A 133 17.67 6.23 11.99
CA ALA A 133 17.92 7.49 11.32
C ALA A 133 18.25 8.66 12.28
N LYS A 134 17.72 8.65 13.51
CA LYS A 134 18.02 9.70 14.51
C LYS A 134 19.49 9.67 14.90
N TYR A 135 20.04 8.48 15.13
CA TYR A 135 21.46 8.31 15.43
C TYR A 135 22.34 8.73 14.24
N GLY A 136 21.93 8.40 13.01
CA GLY A 136 22.63 8.88 11.81
C GLY A 136 22.63 10.40 11.68
N ALA A 137 21.50 11.06 11.94
CA ALA A 137 21.41 12.52 11.95
C ALA A 137 22.29 13.15 13.04
N GLN A 138 22.34 12.51 14.22
CA GLN A 138 23.22 12.93 15.31
C GLN A 138 24.69 12.85 14.91
N LEU A 139 25.14 11.77 14.26
CA LEU A 139 26.53 11.66 13.78
C LEU A 139 26.92 12.79 12.82
N VAL A 140 26.02 13.15 11.89
CA VAL A 140 26.27 14.28 10.97
C VAL A 140 26.30 15.60 11.72
N ARG A 141 25.43 15.78 12.72
CA ARG A 141 25.42 16.97 13.58
C ARG A 141 26.72 17.10 14.37
N ASP A 142 27.19 16.01 14.94
CA ASP A 142 28.41 15.99 15.75
C ASP A 142 29.61 16.31 14.86
N ALA A 143 29.70 15.72 13.66
CA ALA A 143 30.72 16.06 12.66
C ALA A 143 30.75 17.55 12.30
N LEU A 144 29.57 18.15 12.08
CA LEU A 144 29.43 19.56 11.76
C LEU A 144 29.90 20.45 12.92
N ASN A 145 29.46 20.15 14.15
CA ASN A 145 29.89 20.90 15.34
C ASN A 145 31.39 20.75 15.61
N ASP A 146 31.95 19.55 15.43
CA ASP A 146 33.39 19.31 15.61
C ASP A 146 34.23 20.10 14.61
N TYR A 147 33.75 20.26 13.37
CA TYR A 147 34.42 21.06 12.35
C TYR A 147 34.53 22.55 12.73
N PHE A 148 33.42 23.14 13.19
CA PHE A 148 33.36 24.56 13.57
C PHE A 148 34.01 24.82 14.93
N ARG A 149 33.85 23.91 15.89
CA ARG A 149 34.53 23.99 17.19
C ARG A 149 36.05 23.96 17.05
N ALA A 150 36.59 23.19 16.09
CA ALA A 150 38.03 23.18 15.81
C ALA A 150 38.56 24.50 15.23
N ARG A 151 37.68 25.48 14.96
CA ARG A 151 37.98 26.81 14.40
C ARG A 151 37.53 27.95 15.32
N ASP A 152 37.29 27.66 16.59
CA ASP A 152 36.82 28.64 17.60
C ASP A 152 35.47 29.31 17.27
N GLU A 153 34.63 28.63 16.48
CA GLU A 153 33.27 29.08 16.15
C GLU A 153 32.24 28.47 17.12
N ASP A 154 31.14 29.20 17.31
CA ASP A 154 30.01 28.75 18.13
C ASP A 154 29.32 27.52 17.54
N ARG A 155 28.57 26.82 18.40
CA ARG A 155 27.79 25.64 17.99
C ARG A 155 26.66 26.05 17.03
N ILE A 156 26.57 25.37 15.89
CA ILE A 156 25.49 25.58 14.93
C ILE A 156 24.11 25.31 15.54
N GLU A 157 23.20 26.26 15.30
CA GLU A 157 21.79 26.17 15.69
C GLU A 157 21.04 25.16 14.82
N LEU A 158 20.12 24.39 15.43
CA LEU A 158 19.23 23.49 14.70
C LEU A 158 17.82 24.04 14.65
N ASP A 159 17.31 24.29 13.46
CA ASP A 159 15.89 24.59 13.21
C ASP A 159 15.26 23.49 12.35
N ASN A 160 14.17 22.88 12.85
CA ASN A 160 13.43 21.86 12.12
C ASN A 160 12.30 22.41 11.24
N PHE A 161 11.96 23.69 11.39
CA PHE A 161 10.83 24.32 10.73
C PHE A 161 11.27 25.23 9.59
N ARG A 162 12.20 26.16 9.83
CA ARG A 162 12.70 27.12 8.82
C ARG A 162 14.24 27.21 8.81
N PRO A 163 14.95 26.09 8.59
CA PRO A 163 16.40 26.10 8.50
C PRO A 163 16.89 26.96 7.34
N ASP A 164 18.04 27.61 7.52
CA ASP A 164 18.77 28.27 6.43
C ASP A 164 19.38 27.26 5.48
N VAL A 165 19.97 26.19 6.06
CA VAL A 165 20.60 25.12 5.29
C VAL A 165 20.02 23.77 5.68
N ARG A 166 19.67 22.97 4.66
CA ARG A 166 19.20 21.60 4.85
C ARG A 166 20.26 20.61 4.37
N LEU A 167 20.73 19.77 5.27
CA LEU A 167 21.65 18.68 4.98
C LEU A 167 20.88 17.43 4.60
N TYR A 168 21.23 16.89 3.44
CA TYR A 168 20.76 15.61 2.95
C TYR A 168 21.76 14.51 3.32
N ALA A 169 21.33 13.56 4.13
CA ALA A 169 22.11 12.36 4.43
C ALA A 169 21.32 11.10 4.09
N ARG A 170 21.91 10.23 3.25
CA ARG A 170 21.31 8.94 2.89
C ARG A 170 22.31 7.81 3.00
N LEU A 171 21.94 6.80 3.77
CA LEU A 171 22.61 5.51 3.81
C LEU A 171 21.77 4.49 3.05
N PHE A 172 22.31 3.97 1.95
CA PHE A 172 21.64 2.93 1.17
C PHE A 172 22.63 1.81 0.82
N LYS A 173 22.29 0.59 1.22
CA LYS A 173 23.21 -0.56 1.20
C LYS A 173 24.50 -0.21 1.95
N ARG A 174 25.66 -0.28 1.28
CA ARG A 174 26.98 0.06 1.83
C ARG A 174 27.47 1.45 1.44
N ARG A 175 26.63 2.32 0.86
CA ARG A 175 27.02 3.67 0.44
C ARG A 175 26.30 4.73 1.26
N PHE A 176 27.07 5.62 1.85
CA PHE A 176 26.61 6.84 2.49
C PHE A 176 26.77 8.00 1.49
N THR A 177 25.76 8.86 1.41
CA THR A 177 25.79 10.12 0.66
C THR A 177 25.41 11.24 1.61
N LEU A 178 26.26 12.25 1.73
CA LEU A 178 26.04 13.47 2.48
C LEU A 178 26.18 14.66 1.53
N GLY A 179 25.26 15.61 1.63
CA GLY A 179 25.20 16.76 0.76
C GLY A 179 24.28 17.85 1.27
N ILE A 180 24.20 18.94 0.52
CA ILE A 180 23.37 20.11 0.81
C ILE A 180 22.20 20.13 -0.15
N ASP A 181 20.98 20.23 0.39
CA ASP A 181 19.77 20.39 -0.39
C ASP A 181 19.63 21.83 -0.88
N LEU A 182 19.64 22.02 -2.20
CA LEU A 182 19.60 23.33 -2.83
C LEU A 182 18.19 23.94 -2.88
N VAL A 183 17.14 23.14 -2.69
CA VAL A 183 15.77 23.53 -3.05
C VAL A 183 14.80 23.62 -1.88
N GLY A 184 15.12 23.02 -0.73
CA GLY A 184 14.30 23.16 0.49
C GLY A 184 13.01 22.37 0.46
N ALA A 185 11.86 23.00 0.24
CA ALA A 185 10.61 22.26 0.01
C ALA A 185 10.75 21.44 -1.29
N SER A 186 10.21 20.22 -1.32
CA SER A 186 10.34 19.36 -2.49
C SER A 186 9.81 20.06 -3.75
N LEU A 187 10.54 19.95 -4.86
CA LEU A 187 10.23 20.58 -6.14
C LEU A 187 8.87 20.17 -6.73
N HIS A 188 8.25 19.12 -6.19
CA HIS A 188 6.89 18.83 -6.58
C HIS A 188 5.90 19.92 -6.13
N GLN A 189 6.22 20.71 -5.11
CA GLN A 189 5.39 21.81 -4.65
C GLN A 189 5.69 23.06 -5.50
N ARG A 190 4.91 23.25 -6.56
CA ARG A 190 5.14 24.32 -7.55
C ARG A 190 4.73 25.70 -7.03
N GLY A 191 3.72 25.75 -6.16
CA GLY A 191 3.15 26.99 -5.61
C GLY A 191 1.70 27.24 -6.01
N TYR A 192 1.16 26.56 -7.03
CA TYR A 192 -0.21 26.81 -7.51
C TYR A 192 -1.31 26.07 -6.72
N ARG A 193 -0.97 25.03 -5.94
CA ARG A 193 -1.94 24.20 -5.22
C ARG A 193 -2.18 24.76 -3.81
N GLY A 194 -3.44 24.83 -3.38
CA GLY A 194 -3.82 25.19 -2.01
C GLY A 194 -3.91 23.99 -1.05
N ASP A 195 -4.00 24.27 0.25
CA ASP A 195 -4.18 23.26 1.30
C ASP A 195 -5.63 22.74 1.33
N GLY A 196 -5.97 21.66 0.60
CA GLY A 196 -7.34 21.12 0.73
C GLY A 196 -7.88 20.08 -0.27
N GLY A 197 -7.06 19.38 -1.06
CA GLY A 197 -7.56 18.33 -1.98
C GLY A 197 -7.35 16.90 -1.47
N GLU A 198 -8.33 16.01 -1.65
CA GLU A 198 -8.13 14.56 -1.48
C GLU A 198 -7.07 14.05 -2.48
N ALA A 199 -6.05 13.38 -1.94
CA ALA A 199 -4.86 12.79 -2.58
C ALA A 199 -4.74 12.92 -4.13
N PRO A 200 -4.41 14.11 -4.66
CA PRO A 200 -4.27 14.30 -6.09
C PRO A 200 -2.91 13.82 -6.60
N LEU A 201 -2.83 13.47 -7.89
CA LEU A 201 -1.59 13.12 -8.57
C LEU A 201 -0.49 14.16 -8.24
N LYS A 202 0.70 13.70 -7.83
CA LYS A 202 1.84 14.61 -7.64
C LYS A 202 2.24 15.18 -8.99
N GLU A 203 2.55 16.46 -9.03
CA GLU A 203 2.74 17.19 -10.26
C GLU A 203 4.05 16.78 -10.97
N ASN A 204 5.02 16.16 -10.27
CA ASN A 204 6.23 15.63 -10.92
C ASN A 204 5.99 14.28 -11.58
N LEU A 205 5.09 13.48 -11.02
CA LEU A 205 4.56 12.31 -11.71
C LEU A 205 3.71 12.76 -12.90
N ALA A 206 2.82 13.75 -12.75
CA ALA A 206 2.04 14.29 -13.86
C ALA A 206 2.92 14.78 -15.02
N ALA A 207 3.94 15.58 -14.72
CA ALA A 207 4.92 16.02 -15.71
C ALA A 207 5.64 14.86 -16.39
N ALA A 208 6.04 13.83 -15.63
CA ALA A 208 6.68 12.65 -16.19
C ALA A 208 5.74 11.82 -17.07
N LEU A 209 4.44 11.70 -16.75
CA LEU A 209 3.47 11.00 -17.59
C LEU A 209 3.30 11.68 -18.94
N LEU A 210 3.26 13.02 -18.96
CA LEU A 210 3.24 13.83 -20.17
C LEU A 210 4.50 13.58 -21.02
N MET A 211 5.69 13.59 -20.41
CA MET A 211 6.94 13.27 -21.10
C MET A 211 7.00 11.83 -21.62
N LEU A 212 6.45 10.87 -20.87
CA LEU A 212 6.34 9.48 -21.31
C LEU A 212 5.36 9.30 -22.47
N CYS A 213 4.42 10.22 -22.65
CA CYS A 213 3.52 10.32 -23.80
C CYS A 213 4.06 11.24 -24.92
N ASP A 214 5.31 11.69 -24.81
CA ASP A 214 5.96 12.59 -25.77
C ASP A 214 5.23 13.93 -25.98
N TRP A 215 4.47 14.39 -24.96
CA TRP A 215 3.65 15.61 -25.01
C TRP A 215 4.42 16.87 -25.46
N PRO A 216 5.62 17.20 -24.94
CA PRO A 216 6.33 18.40 -25.38
C PRO A 216 6.54 18.48 -26.90
N ALA A 217 6.82 17.35 -27.54
CA ALA A 217 7.01 17.28 -28.99
C ALA A 217 5.69 17.42 -29.74
N LEU A 218 4.60 16.83 -29.21
CA LEU A 218 3.25 16.96 -29.78
C LEU A 218 2.73 18.40 -29.67
N ALA A 219 2.89 19.04 -28.51
CA ALA A 219 2.54 20.43 -28.29
C ALA A 219 3.27 21.37 -29.25
N ALA A 220 4.57 21.17 -29.46
CA ALA A 220 5.35 21.97 -30.41
C ALA A 220 4.84 21.87 -31.87
N GLN A 221 4.11 20.80 -32.20
CA GLN A 221 3.46 20.59 -33.50
C GLN A 221 2.01 21.12 -33.54
N GLY A 222 1.54 21.75 -32.45
CA GLY A 222 0.18 22.29 -32.34
C GLY A 222 -0.89 21.28 -31.93
N ALA A 223 -0.51 20.08 -31.49
CA ALA A 223 -1.45 19.04 -31.09
C ALA A 223 -2.21 19.43 -29.80
N SER A 224 -3.50 19.13 -29.72
CA SER A 224 -4.32 19.43 -28.53
C SER A 224 -4.05 18.50 -27.34
N PHE A 225 -4.33 18.95 -26.11
CA PHE A 225 -4.34 18.12 -24.90
C PHE A 225 -5.74 18.04 -24.29
N VAL A 226 -6.17 16.82 -23.92
CA VAL A 226 -7.44 16.59 -23.22
C VAL A 226 -7.25 15.67 -22.00
N ASP A 227 -7.83 16.08 -20.87
CA ASP A 227 -7.98 15.23 -19.67
C ASP A 227 -9.46 15.13 -19.25
N PRO A 228 -10.16 14.00 -19.51
CA PRO A 228 -11.57 13.82 -19.17
C PRO A 228 -11.81 13.45 -17.69
N PHE A 229 -10.76 13.38 -16.87
CA PHE A 229 -10.82 13.14 -15.42
C PHE A 229 -9.90 14.11 -14.69
N CYS A 230 -10.07 15.41 -14.97
CA CYS A 230 -9.05 16.39 -14.64
C CYS A 230 -8.85 16.59 -13.14
N GLY A 231 -9.81 16.19 -12.30
CA GLY A 231 -9.70 16.30 -10.85
C GLY A 231 -9.32 17.73 -10.44
N SER A 232 -8.19 17.88 -9.74
CA SER A 232 -7.64 19.18 -9.34
C SER A 232 -6.90 19.97 -10.43
N GLY A 233 -6.95 19.52 -11.69
CA GLY A 233 -6.34 20.17 -12.86
C GLY A 233 -4.83 19.96 -13.03
N THR A 234 -4.22 19.02 -12.31
CA THR A 234 -2.75 18.89 -12.27
C THR A 234 -2.13 18.49 -13.61
N LEU A 235 -2.75 17.56 -14.36
CA LEU A 235 -2.27 17.21 -15.69
C LEU A 235 -2.40 18.40 -16.68
N LEU A 236 -3.50 19.16 -16.60
CA LEU A 236 -3.73 20.34 -17.44
C LEU A 236 -2.66 21.42 -17.22
N ILE A 237 -2.36 21.73 -15.95
CA ILE A 237 -1.37 22.74 -15.59
C ILE A 237 0.01 22.30 -16.06
N GLU A 238 0.44 21.07 -15.75
CA GLU A 238 1.76 20.58 -16.19
C GLU A 238 1.86 20.47 -17.73
N ALA A 239 0.76 20.16 -18.42
CA ALA A 239 0.72 20.15 -19.88
C ALA A 239 0.94 21.55 -20.47
N ALA A 240 0.27 22.55 -19.91
CA ALA A 240 0.42 23.96 -20.30
C ALA A 240 1.83 24.49 -20.02
N LEU A 241 2.37 24.19 -18.83
CA LEU A 241 3.74 24.59 -18.48
C LEU A 241 4.78 23.94 -19.40
N GLN A 242 4.58 22.68 -19.82
CA GLN A 242 5.45 22.01 -20.78
C GLN A 242 5.33 22.59 -22.19
N ALA A 243 4.11 22.83 -22.67
CA ALA A 243 3.85 23.37 -24.00
C ALA A 243 4.37 24.81 -24.16
N ALA A 244 4.28 25.62 -23.10
CA ALA A 244 4.79 26.98 -23.05
C ALA A 244 6.28 27.08 -22.65
N ASN A 245 6.95 25.95 -22.42
CA ASN A 245 8.32 25.92 -21.90
C ASN A 245 8.54 26.72 -20.58
N ILE A 246 7.50 26.87 -19.76
CA ILE A 246 7.58 27.56 -18.47
C ILE A 246 8.28 26.66 -17.44
N PRO A 247 9.35 27.12 -16.75
CA PRO A 247 10.01 26.34 -15.71
C PRO A 247 9.07 25.90 -14.58
N SER A 248 9.29 24.72 -14.02
CA SER A 248 8.48 24.23 -12.88
C SER A 248 8.60 25.11 -11.63
N GLY A 249 9.73 25.78 -11.44
CA GLY A 249 10.01 26.61 -10.27
C GLY A 249 9.51 28.06 -10.36
N TYR A 250 8.80 28.46 -11.41
CA TYR A 250 8.50 29.88 -11.67
C TYR A 250 7.60 30.57 -10.62
N LEU A 251 6.80 29.82 -9.86
CA LEU A 251 5.95 30.33 -8.77
C LEU A 251 6.57 30.13 -7.37
N ARG A 252 7.80 29.63 -7.30
CA ARG A 252 8.48 29.41 -6.03
C ARG A 252 9.25 30.66 -5.64
N ASP A 253 8.95 31.17 -4.46
CA ASP A 253 9.54 32.40 -3.94
C ASP A 253 10.73 32.14 -3.00
N ASP A 254 10.86 30.93 -2.44
CA ASP A 254 11.94 30.57 -1.51
C ASP A 254 12.90 29.54 -2.11
N TRP A 255 14.19 29.89 -2.10
CA TRP A 255 15.29 29.12 -2.70
C TRP A 255 16.50 29.07 -1.75
N PRO A 256 16.63 27.99 -0.95
CA PRO A 256 17.72 27.85 0.03
C PRO A 256 19.13 27.91 -0.57
N LEU A 257 19.32 27.55 -1.84
CA LEU A 257 20.59 27.71 -2.55
C LEU A 257 21.14 29.14 -2.48
N LEU A 258 20.28 30.16 -2.35
CA LEU A 258 20.68 31.58 -2.25
C LEU A 258 21.20 31.96 -0.87
N ARG A 259 21.00 31.11 0.14
CA ARG A 259 21.49 31.32 1.50
C ARG A 259 22.88 30.70 1.70
N LEU A 260 23.36 29.86 0.78
CA LEU A 260 24.68 29.24 0.93
C LEU A 260 25.79 30.27 0.81
N ALA A 261 26.88 30.12 1.57
CA ALA A 261 28.06 30.96 1.46
C ALA A 261 28.65 30.94 0.03
N SER A 262 28.54 29.81 -0.66
CA SER A 262 28.98 29.63 -2.05
C SER A 262 28.00 30.14 -3.11
N ALA A 263 26.92 30.86 -2.75
CA ALA A 263 25.86 31.20 -3.70
C ALA A 263 26.28 32.29 -4.71
N ASP A 264 26.36 31.93 -6.00
CA ASP A 264 26.45 32.93 -7.08
C ASP A 264 25.08 33.58 -7.38
N GLN A 265 24.79 34.69 -6.71
CA GLN A 265 23.55 35.46 -6.90
C GLN A 265 23.37 35.94 -8.34
N SER A 266 24.46 36.25 -9.05
CA SER A 266 24.42 36.77 -10.41
C SER A 266 24.04 35.69 -11.42
N ALA A 267 24.58 34.48 -11.25
CA ALA A 267 24.21 33.32 -12.06
C ALA A 267 22.76 32.89 -11.82
N TRP A 268 22.28 32.97 -10.57
CA TRP A 268 20.87 32.71 -10.28
C TRP A 268 19.95 33.71 -10.96
N GLN A 269 20.22 35.01 -10.80
CA GLN A 269 19.40 36.05 -11.43
C GLN A 269 19.38 35.89 -12.95
N ALA A 270 20.53 35.59 -13.59
CA ALA A 270 20.58 35.31 -15.01
C ALA A 270 19.75 34.08 -15.42
N CYS A 271 19.73 33.02 -14.60
CA CYS A 271 18.88 31.85 -14.82
C CYS A 271 17.38 32.19 -14.82
N VAL A 272 16.95 33.00 -13.84
CA VAL A 272 15.55 33.44 -13.72
C VAL A 272 15.17 34.42 -14.83
N ASP A 273 16.01 35.41 -15.13
CA ASP A 273 15.77 36.42 -16.17
C ASP A 273 15.59 35.77 -17.55
N ASN A 274 16.43 34.79 -17.88
CA ASN A 274 16.35 34.07 -19.16
C ASN A 274 15.01 33.33 -19.31
N ALA A 275 14.46 32.79 -18.23
CA ALA A 275 13.15 32.14 -18.27
C ALA A 275 11.97 33.12 -18.27
N TYR A 276 12.16 34.32 -17.73
CA TYR A 276 11.12 35.34 -17.68
C TYR A 276 10.80 35.93 -19.07
N VAL A 277 11.78 35.97 -19.97
CA VAL A 277 11.56 36.35 -21.37
C VAL A 277 10.56 35.41 -22.06
N ASP A 278 10.63 34.11 -21.76
CA ASP A 278 9.70 33.12 -22.30
C ASP A 278 8.27 33.32 -21.75
N LEU A 279 8.15 33.72 -20.48
CA LEU A 279 6.87 33.99 -19.82
C LEU A 279 6.12 35.22 -20.38
N GLN A 280 6.84 36.26 -20.81
CA GLN A 280 6.22 37.49 -21.33
C GLN A 280 5.58 37.33 -22.71
N ASN A 281 6.02 36.32 -23.48
CA ASN A 281 5.52 36.04 -24.82
C ASN A 281 4.64 34.78 -24.83
N LEU A 282 3.94 34.50 -23.72
CA LEU A 282 3.14 33.30 -23.54
C LEU A 282 2.07 33.19 -24.65
N SER A 283 2.34 32.31 -25.60
CA SER A 283 1.41 31.86 -26.61
C SER A 283 1.49 30.34 -26.63
N LEU A 284 0.36 29.68 -26.41
CA LEU A 284 0.30 28.23 -26.52
C LEU A 284 0.00 27.86 -27.97
N PRO A 285 0.84 27.00 -28.60
CA PRO A 285 0.59 26.53 -29.96
C PRO A 285 -0.61 25.56 -30.04
N CYS A 286 -1.17 25.18 -28.89
CA CYS A 286 -2.14 24.10 -28.74
C CYS A 286 -3.31 24.50 -27.83
N ARG A 287 -4.43 23.81 -27.99
CA ARG A 287 -5.55 23.85 -27.03
C ARG A 287 -5.34 22.86 -25.90
N ILE A 288 -5.67 23.26 -24.68
CA ILE A 288 -5.57 22.42 -23.47
C ILE A 288 -6.90 22.50 -22.74
N ALA A 289 -7.59 21.36 -22.66
CA ALA A 289 -8.92 21.29 -22.05
C ALA A 289 -9.03 20.10 -21.09
N GLY A 290 -9.83 20.25 -20.04
CA GLY A 290 -10.19 19.14 -19.19
C GLY A 290 -11.58 19.25 -18.60
N SER A 291 -12.09 18.11 -18.15
CA SER A 291 -13.39 18.01 -17.50
C SER A 291 -13.40 17.03 -16.35
N ASP A 292 -14.34 17.23 -15.44
CA ASP A 292 -14.64 16.29 -14.36
C ASP A 292 -16.14 16.36 -14.03
N VAL A 293 -16.72 15.25 -13.59
CA VAL A 293 -18.13 15.19 -13.16
C VAL A 293 -18.36 15.94 -11.85
N SER A 294 -17.34 16.00 -10.99
CA SER A 294 -17.37 16.61 -9.68
C SER A 294 -17.23 18.13 -9.79
N ARG A 295 -18.29 18.86 -9.41
CA ARG A 295 -18.27 20.32 -9.33
C ARG A 295 -17.13 20.82 -8.43
N ASN A 296 -16.91 20.18 -7.29
CA ASN A 296 -15.85 20.56 -6.37
C ASN A 296 -14.45 20.40 -7.00
N ALA A 297 -14.23 19.33 -7.76
CA ALA A 297 -12.97 19.11 -8.45
C ALA A 297 -12.72 20.19 -9.51
N VAL A 298 -13.74 20.50 -10.34
CA VAL A 298 -13.68 21.56 -11.35
C VAL A 298 -13.40 22.93 -10.73
N ASP A 299 -14.04 23.27 -9.61
CA ASP A 299 -13.81 24.54 -8.93
C ASP A 299 -12.36 24.64 -8.39
N ILE A 300 -11.83 23.55 -7.82
CA ILE A 300 -10.42 23.46 -7.39
C ILE A 300 -9.48 23.56 -8.59
N ALA A 301 -9.78 22.89 -9.71
CA ALA A 301 -8.97 22.95 -10.92
C ALA A 301 -8.89 24.37 -11.48
N ARG A 302 -10.02 25.07 -11.59
CA ARG A 302 -10.06 26.48 -12.03
C ARG A 302 -9.25 27.40 -11.11
N GLN A 303 -9.34 27.21 -9.79
CA GLN A 303 -8.55 27.97 -8.83
C GLN A 303 -7.04 27.70 -8.99
N ASN A 304 -6.63 26.44 -9.15
CA ASN A 304 -5.24 26.07 -9.35
C ASN A 304 -4.69 26.60 -10.68
N VAL A 305 -5.48 26.51 -11.76
CA VAL A 305 -5.15 27.07 -13.09
C VAL A 305 -5.01 28.60 -13.00
N ALA A 306 -5.90 29.27 -12.27
CA ALA A 306 -5.81 30.71 -12.05
C ALA A 306 -4.57 31.11 -11.22
N ARG A 307 -4.26 30.39 -10.15
CA ARG A 307 -3.02 30.58 -9.37
C ARG A 307 -1.77 30.31 -10.20
N ALA A 308 -1.86 29.41 -11.18
CA ALA A 308 -0.80 29.17 -12.15
C ALA A 308 -0.68 30.28 -13.21
N GLY A 309 -1.61 31.23 -13.27
CA GLY A 309 -1.64 32.27 -14.30
C GLY A 309 -2.06 31.76 -15.69
N LEU A 310 -2.78 30.63 -15.74
CA LEU A 310 -3.11 29.91 -16.99
C LEU A 310 -4.62 29.94 -17.33
N ALA A 311 -5.41 30.77 -16.66
CA ALA A 311 -6.87 30.80 -16.80
C ALA A 311 -7.36 31.13 -18.22
N GLU A 312 -6.60 31.94 -18.97
CA GLU A 312 -6.94 32.33 -20.34
C GLU A 312 -6.64 31.25 -21.39
N VAL A 313 -5.90 30.21 -21.01
CA VAL A 313 -5.34 29.23 -21.96
C VAL A 313 -5.63 27.77 -21.63
N VAL A 314 -6.13 27.50 -20.42
CA VAL A 314 -6.57 26.17 -19.99
C VAL A 314 -8.08 26.21 -19.75
N GLU A 315 -8.81 25.43 -20.55
CA GLU A 315 -10.25 25.32 -20.44
C GLU A 315 -10.62 24.22 -19.44
N VAL A 316 -11.45 24.55 -18.44
CA VAL A 316 -11.94 23.57 -17.46
C VAL A 316 -13.46 23.62 -17.42
N SER A 317 -14.11 22.49 -17.72
CA SER A 317 -15.56 22.35 -17.74
C SER A 317 -16.05 21.24 -16.81
N ARG A 318 -17.34 21.25 -16.47
CA ARG A 318 -17.99 20.14 -15.78
C ARG A 318 -18.76 19.33 -16.81
N ALA A 319 -18.31 18.11 -17.08
CA ALA A 319 -18.93 17.21 -18.03
C ALA A 319 -18.67 15.76 -17.62
N ALA A 320 -19.61 14.86 -17.93
CA ALA A 320 -19.32 13.44 -17.92
C ALA A 320 -18.58 13.05 -19.20
N ILE A 321 -17.84 11.95 -19.15
CA ILE A 321 -17.08 11.47 -20.32
C ILE A 321 -18.00 11.19 -21.53
N THR A 322 -19.25 10.82 -21.28
CA THR A 322 -20.28 10.58 -22.31
C THR A 322 -20.76 11.85 -22.99
N ASP A 323 -20.55 13.01 -22.38
CA ASP A 323 -21.06 14.29 -22.88
C ASP A 323 -19.98 15.06 -23.67
N LEU A 324 -18.79 14.49 -23.83
CA LEU A 324 -17.66 15.07 -24.56
C LEU A 324 -17.75 14.87 -26.08
N GLU A 325 -18.89 14.38 -26.57
CA GLU A 325 -19.14 14.19 -28.00
C GLU A 325 -19.20 15.56 -28.69
N SER A 326 -18.18 15.91 -29.48
CA SER A 326 -18.14 17.12 -30.34
C SER A 326 -17.71 18.45 -29.68
N ALA A 327 -16.83 18.43 -28.68
CA ALA A 327 -16.21 19.66 -28.17
C ALA A 327 -15.13 20.21 -29.14
N ASP A 328 -15.01 21.54 -29.26
CA ASP A 328 -13.95 22.23 -30.05
C ASP A 328 -12.53 21.74 -29.72
N CYS A 329 -12.32 21.18 -28.52
CA CYS A 329 -11.03 20.64 -28.10
C CYS A 329 -10.56 19.43 -28.93
N PHE A 330 -11.47 18.71 -29.62
CA PHE A 330 -11.15 17.61 -30.55
C PHE A 330 -11.03 18.05 -32.01
N ALA A 331 -11.18 19.35 -32.33
CA ALA A 331 -11.16 19.83 -33.71
C ALA A 331 -9.81 19.64 -34.42
N ASN A 332 -8.71 19.50 -33.66
CA ASN A 332 -7.40 19.24 -34.22
C ASN A 332 -7.22 17.78 -34.66
N ALA A 333 -6.61 17.58 -35.83
CA ALA A 333 -6.36 16.24 -36.39
C ALA A 333 -5.40 15.39 -35.52
N THR A 334 -4.60 16.03 -34.67
CA THR A 334 -3.66 15.37 -33.74
C THR A 334 -3.82 15.92 -32.33
N GLY A 335 -3.65 15.04 -31.34
CA GLY A 335 -3.67 15.42 -29.94
C GLY A 335 -3.24 14.29 -29.02
N LEU A 336 -3.22 14.60 -27.73
CA LEU A 336 -2.97 13.68 -26.63
C LEU A 336 -4.15 13.72 -25.65
N LEU A 337 -4.80 12.57 -25.47
CA LEU A 337 -5.69 12.36 -24.32
C LEU A 337 -4.90 11.65 -23.22
N LEU A 338 -4.70 12.30 -22.06
CA LEU A 338 -4.05 11.66 -20.91
C LEU A 338 -4.96 11.73 -19.71
N ALA A 339 -5.35 10.55 -19.22
CA ALA A 339 -6.30 10.41 -18.12
C ALA A 339 -5.66 9.76 -16.89
N ASN A 340 -6.09 10.23 -15.72
CA ASN A 340 -5.91 9.56 -14.42
C ASN A 340 -7.31 9.23 -13.86
N PRO A 341 -8.02 8.22 -14.42
CA PRO A 341 -9.35 7.85 -13.95
C PRO A 341 -9.32 7.38 -12.49
N PRO A 342 -10.46 7.37 -11.79
CA PRO A 342 -10.55 6.81 -10.45
C PRO A 342 -10.08 5.34 -10.42
N TYR A 343 -9.31 4.99 -9.37
CA TYR A 343 -8.85 3.62 -9.12
C TYR A 343 -9.78 2.91 -8.14
N GLY A 344 -10.08 1.64 -8.41
CA GLY A 344 -11.01 0.82 -7.65
C GLY A 344 -10.43 0.28 -6.36
N GLN A 345 -10.39 1.09 -5.30
CA GLN A 345 -10.20 0.61 -3.92
C GLN A 345 -11.51 0.39 -3.15
N ARG A 346 -12.67 0.41 -3.84
CA ARG A 346 -13.97 0.10 -3.25
C ARG A 346 -14.59 -1.09 -3.98
N VAL A 347 -14.96 -2.12 -3.23
CA VAL A 347 -15.44 -3.44 -3.73
C VAL A 347 -16.74 -3.36 -4.55
N GLY A 348 -17.38 -2.19 -4.65
CA GLY A 348 -18.54 -1.93 -5.53
C GLY A 348 -18.22 -1.36 -6.93
N ASP A 349 -16.97 -1.00 -7.21
CA ASP A 349 -16.61 -0.22 -8.42
C ASP A 349 -16.29 -1.08 -9.65
N LYS A 350 -16.14 -2.40 -9.58
CA LYS A 350 -15.55 -3.15 -10.72
C LYS A 350 -16.40 -3.11 -12.00
N GLN A 351 -17.73 -3.27 -11.89
CA GLN A 351 -18.61 -3.11 -13.06
C GLN A 351 -18.63 -1.66 -13.56
N GLN A 352 -18.67 -0.69 -12.64
CA GLN A 352 -18.62 0.74 -12.97
C GLN A 352 -17.30 1.12 -13.65
N LEU A 353 -16.18 0.52 -13.24
CA LEU A 353 -14.85 0.71 -13.86
C LEU A 353 -14.75 0.02 -15.22
N ASP A 354 -15.30 -1.18 -15.38
CA ASP A 354 -15.37 -1.85 -16.68
C ASP A 354 -16.18 -1.00 -17.69
N GLU A 355 -17.32 -0.46 -17.25
CA GLU A 355 -18.15 0.46 -18.03
C GLU A 355 -17.42 1.78 -18.31
N LEU A 356 -16.76 2.36 -17.31
CA LEU A 356 -15.99 3.59 -17.47
C LEU A 356 -14.87 3.44 -18.50
N TYR A 357 -14.10 2.36 -18.45
CA TYR A 357 -13.04 2.12 -19.44
C TYR A 357 -13.61 1.82 -20.84
N ALA A 358 -14.81 1.22 -20.92
CA ALA A 358 -15.51 1.08 -22.19
C ALA A 358 -15.94 2.45 -22.75
N GLN A 359 -16.42 3.36 -21.89
CA GLN A 359 -16.75 4.74 -22.28
C GLN A 359 -15.50 5.53 -22.71
N ILE A 360 -14.36 5.40 -22.01
CA ILE A 360 -13.08 5.96 -22.46
C ILE A 360 -12.72 5.42 -23.84
N GLY A 361 -12.88 4.12 -24.06
CA GLY A 361 -12.66 3.49 -25.35
C GLY A 361 -13.56 4.07 -26.45
N ALA A 362 -14.85 4.25 -26.16
CA ALA A 362 -15.81 4.83 -27.09
C ALA A 362 -15.43 6.26 -27.47
N LEU A 363 -15.12 7.11 -26.47
CA LEU A 363 -14.65 8.48 -26.69
C LEU A 363 -13.43 8.52 -27.60
N LEU A 364 -12.41 7.71 -27.31
CA LEU A 364 -11.19 7.64 -28.12
C LEU A 364 -11.49 7.25 -29.56
N LYS A 365 -12.29 6.20 -29.77
CA LYS A 365 -12.61 5.70 -31.12
C LYS A 365 -13.47 6.68 -31.94
N GLN A 366 -14.34 7.44 -31.29
CA GLN A 366 -15.24 8.39 -31.95
C GLN A 366 -14.54 9.73 -32.27
N ASN A 367 -13.78 10.28 -31.32
CA ASN A 367 -13.33 11.68 -31.38
C ASN A 367 -11.80 11.85 -31.50
N CYS A 368 -11.02 10.78 -31.32
CA CYS A 368 -9.57 10.88 -31.22
C CYS A 368 -8.85 10.10 -32.33
N ALA A 369 -9.45 9.90 -33.50
CA ALA A 369 -8.76 9.24 -34.61
C ALA A 369 -7.46 9.99 -34.99
N GLY A 370 -6.33 9.28 -35.07
CA GLY A 370 -5.01 9.86 -35.30
C GLY A 370 -4.32 10.42 -34.05
N TRP A 371 -4.99 10.41 -32.89
CA TRP A 371 -4.41 10.91 -31.63
C TRP A 371 -3.63 9.82 -30.89
N GLN A 372 -2.80 10.27 -29.95
CA GLN A 372 -2.25 9.41 -28.91
C GLN A 372 -3.12 9.47 -27.66
N ALA A 373 -3.12 8.38 -26.88
CA ALA A 373 -3.74 8.36 -25.57
C ALA A 373 -2.87 7.69 -24.51
N GLY A 374 -2.94 8.21 -23.29
CA GLY A 374 -2.36 7.62 -22.10
C GLY A 374 -3.44 7.42 -21.03
N ILE A 375 -3.51 6.23 -20.44
CA ILE A 375 -4.40 5.96 -19.31
C ILE A 375 -3.56 5.43 -18.16
N LEU A 376 -3.51 6.17 -17.05
CA LEU A 376 -2.91 5.68 -15.82
C LEU A 376 -3.89 4.75 -15.10
N THR A 377 -3.42 3.58 -14.64
CA THR A 377 -4.23 2.57 -13.95
C THR A 377 -3.44 1.72 -12.98
N ASP A 378 -4.02 1.35 -11.84
CA ASP A 378 -3.47 0.31 -10.96
C ASP A 378 -3.84 -1.12 -11.42
N ASN A 379 -4.76 -1.24 -12.39
CA ASN A 379 -5.17 -2.49 -13.00
C ASN A 379 -5.04 -2.43 -14.54
N ALA A 380 -3.92 -2.93 -15.05
CA ALA A 380 -3.63 -2.96 -16.48
C ALA A 380 -4.66 -3.76 -17.31
N GLU A 381 -5.41 -4.68 -16.70
CA GLU A 381 -6.45 -5.46 -17.40
C GLU A 381 -7.65 -4.59 -17.82
N LEU A 382 -7.92 -3.49 -17.11
CA LEU A 382 -8.97 -2.55 -17.50
C LEU A 382 -8.68 -1.90 -18.86
N GLY A 383 -7.41 -1.83 -19.26
CA GLY A 383 -7.02 -1.36 -20.59
C GLY A 383 -7.71 -2.12 -21.73
N TRP A 384 -7.99 -3.41 -21.57
CA TRP A 384 -8.69 -4.21 -22.58
C TRP A 384 -10.14 -3.75 -22.80
N ARG A 385 -10.78 -3.14 -21.80
CA ARG A 385 -12.16 -2.66 -21.89
C ARG A 385 -12.31 -1.45 -22.81
N THR A 386 -11.22 -0.71 -23.06
CA THR A 386 -11.20 0.36 -24.07
C THR A 386 -11.48 -0.16 -25.48
N GLY A 387 -11.21 -1.44 -25.73
CA GLY A 387 -11.27 -2.03 -27.07
C GLY A 387 -10.10 -1.60 -27.97
N LEU A 388 -9.05 -1.01 -27.39
CA LEU A 388 -7.82 -0.64 -28.09
C LEU A 388 -6.64 -1.45 -27.55
N ARG A 389 -5.67 -1.74 -28.42
CA ARG A 389 -4.41 -2.40 -28.04
C ARG A 389 -3.39 -1.35 -27.60
N SER A 390 -2.93 -1.42 -26.34
CA SER A 390 -1.82 -0.57 -25.89
C SER A 390 -0.52 -1.00 -26.59
N PHE A 391 0.20 -0.08 -27.22
CA PHE A 391 1.48 -0.38 -27.87
C PHE A 391 2.67 -0.34 -26.89
N ARG A 392 2.52 0.37 -25.76
CA ARG A 392 3.55 0.49 -24.72
C ARG A 392 2.92 0.65 -23.34
N GLN A 393 3.60 0.13 -22.32
CA GLN A 393 3.21 0.31 -20.93
C GLN A 393 4.41 0.76 -20.11
N HIS A 394 4.21 1.76 -19.25
CA HIS A 394 5.24 2.25 -18.32
C HIS A 394 4.81 1.99 -16.89
N LYS A 395 5.64 1.27 -16.14
CA LYS A 395 5.44 1.08 -14.71
C LYS A 395 5.86 2.35 -13.96
N VAL A 396 4.95 2.91 -13.18
CA VAL A 396 5.15 4.14 -12.40
C VAL A 396 4.54 3.97 -11.02
N TYR A 397 4.83 4.89 -10.09
CA TYR A 397 4.31 4.85 -8.73
C TYR A 397 3.57 6.14 -8.39
N ASN A 398 2.25 6.05 -8.17
CA ASN A 398 1.46 7.16 -7.63
C ASN A 398 1.44 7.08 -6.10
N GLY A 399 2.35 7.83 -5.46
CA GLY A 399 2.65 7.62 -4.05
C GLY A 399 3.23 6.24 -3.81
N ASN A 400 2.54 5.41 -3.02
CA ASN A 400 2.93 4.03 -2.75
C ASN A 400 2.19 3.01 -3.63
N ILE A 401 1.30 3.46 -4.52
CA ILE A 401 0.51 2.60 -5.41
C ILE A 401 1.33 2.36 -6.68
N GLU A 402 1.56 1.10 -7.01
CA GLU A 402 2.12 0.72 -8.30
C GLU A 402 1.04 0.86 -9.38
N CYS A 403 1.31 1.69 -10.38
CA CYS A 403 0.42 1.93 -11.50
C CYS A 403 1.14 1.60 -12.82
N ARG A 404 0.36 1.49 -13.89
CA ARG A 404 0.84 1.46 -15.26
C ARG A 404 0.21 2.59 -16.05
N LEU A 405 1.04 3.30 -16.80
CA LEU A 405 0.58 4.16 -17.88
C LEU A 405 0.47 3.30 -19.14
N LEU A 406 -0.76 3.09 -19.61
CA LEU A 406 -1.07 2.39 -20.86
C LEU A 406 -1.08 3.40 -22.00
N ARG A 407 -0.22 3.23 -23.00
CA ARG A 407 -0.16 4.09 -24.18
C ARG A 407 -0.86 3.45 -25.37
N TYR A 408 -1.70 4.24 -26.04
CA TYR A 408 -2.46 3.89 -27.23
C TYR A 408 -2.16 4.88 -28.34
N GLU A 409 -2.18 4.36 -29.56
CA GLU A 409 -2.31 5.14 -30.78
C GLU A 409 -3.71 4.83 -31.30
N VAL A 410 -4.52 5.85 -31.59
CA VAL A 410 -5.92 5.65 -31.97
C VAL A 410 -5.99 5.56 -33.48
N SER A 411 -6.03 4.34 -34.00
CA SER A 411 -6.14 4.04 -35.42
C SER A 411 -7.02 2.81 -35.64
N SER A 412 -7.42 2.54 -36.87
CA SER A 412 -8.13 1.30 -37.22
C SER A 412 -7.35 0.05 -36.82
N ASP A 413 -6.03 0.09 -36.89
CA ASP A 413 -5.14 -1.04 -36.63
C ASP A 413 -5.00 -1.35 -35.13
N SER A 414 -5.18 -0.34 -34.28
CA SER A 414 -5.15 -0.52 -32.83
C SER A 414 -6.49 -0.96 -32.26
N GLN A 415 -7.58 -0.92 -33.04
CA GLN A 415 -8.88 -1.43 -32.62
C GLN A 415 -8.86 -2.96 -32.51
N LEU A 416 -9.28 -3.47 -31.36
CA LEU A 416 -9.47 -4.90 -31.16
C LEU A 416 -10.65 -5.35 -32.01
N LYS A 417 -10.40 -6.23 -33.00
CA LYS A 417 -11.45 -6.77 -33.88
C LYS A 417 -12.55 -7.43 -33.02
N PRO A 418 -13.84 -7.09 -33.24
CA PRO A 418 -14.94 -7.81 -32.60
C PRO A 418 -14.85 -9.29 -33.00
N ARG A 419 -14.95 -10.21 -32.05
CA ARG A 419 -15.21 -11.61 -32.38
C ARG A 419 -16.57 -11.70 -33.08
N ALA A 420 -16.63 -12.42 -34.20
CA ALA A 420 -17.85 -12.61 -34.98
C ALA A 420 -19.01 -13.12 -34.11
N ARG A 421 -20.22 -12.58 -34.34
CA ARG A 421 -21.48 -13.10 -33.80
C ARG A 421 -21.96 -14.25 -34.69
N ASP A 422 -22.63 -15.24 -34.11
CA ASP A 422 -23.21 -16.34 -34.88
C ASP A 422 -24.54 -15.96 -35.55
N ALA A 423 -24.99 -16.84 -36.47
CA ALA A 423 -26.15 -16.63 -37.32
C ALA A 423 -27.50 -16.56 -36.56
N ALA A 424 -27.51 -16.78 -35.25
CA ALA A 424 -28.72 -16.70 -34.41
C ALA A 424 -28.84 -15.37 -33.65
N GLY A 425 -27.92 -14.41 -33.86
CA GLY A 425 -27.94 -13.12 -33.17
C GLY A 425 -27.65 -13.21 -31.66
N GLN A 426 -27.19 -14.36 -31.17
CA GLN A 426 -26.79 -14.52 -29.78
C GLN A 426 -25.35 -14.01 -29.57
N ARG A 427 -25.11 -13.34 -28.44
CA ARG A 427 -23.75 -13.07 -27.98
C ARG A 427 -23.12 -14.39 -27.54
N VAL A 428 -22.32 -15.00 -28.40
CA VAL A 428 -21.51 -16.17 -28.05
C VAL A 428 -20.44 -15.73 -27.04
N GLY A 429 -20.60 -16.15 -25.79
CA GLY A 429 -19.56 -16.07 -24.75
C GLY A 429 -19.85 -15.07 -23.64
N GLY A 430 -20.61 -15.49 -22.62
CA GLY A 430 -20.34 -15.02 -21.26
C GLY A 430 -18.88 -15.35 -20.93
N LEU A 431 -18.12 -14.36 -20.46
CA LEU A 431 -16.69 -14.47 -20.18
C LEU A 431 -16.41 -15.56 -19.13
N ARG A 432 -16.14 -16.80 -19.59
CA ARG A 432 -14.94 -17.49 -19.12
C ARG A 432 -13.81 -16.99 -20.01
N GLN A 433 -12.85 -16.27 -19.41
CA GLN A 433 -11.56 -16.02 -20.04
C GLN A 433 -11.03 -17.37 -20.54
N ALA A 434 -10.65 -17.47 -21.81
CA ALA A 434 -9.55 -18.38 -22.12
C ALA A 434 -8.33 -17.72 -21.46
N ALA A 435 -8.05 -18.15 -20.23
CA ALA A 435 -6.83 -17.78 -19.53
C ALA A 435 -5.64 -18.01 -20.47
N ALA A 436 -4.64 -17.14 -20.43
CA ALA A 436 -3.32 -17.54 -20.92
C ALA A 436 -3.02 -18.93 -20.32
N PRO A 437 -2.51 -19.89 -21.11
CA PRO A 437 -2.27 -21.24 -20.59
C PRO A 437 -1.45 -21.12 -19.31
N LEU A 438 -1.95 -21.76 -18.24
CA LEU A 438 -1.28 -21.75 -16.94
C LEU A 438 0.22 -22.05 -17.11
N SER A 439 1.07 -21.36 -16.37
CA SER A 439 2.49 -21.75 -16.31
C SER A 439 2.60 -23.21 -15.85
N GLU A 440 3.69 -23.90 -16.20
CA GLU A 440 3.90 -25.27 -15.71
C GLU A 440 3.84 -25.37 -14.18
N GLY A 441 4.33 -24.33 -13.47
CA GLY A 441 4.19 -24.20 -12.03
C GLY A 441 2.71 -24.12 -11.57
N ALA A 442 1.94 -23.23 -12.17
CA ALA A 442 0.52 -23.08 -11.85
C ALA A 442 -0.29 -24.35 -12.20
N LYS A 443 0.07 -25.07 -13.27
CA LYS A 443 -0.52 -26.38 -13.61
C LYS A 443 -0.23 -27.43 -12.53
N MET A 444 1.01 -27.51 -12.03
CA MET A 444 1.37 -28.45 -10.95
C MET A 444 0.54 -28.20 -9.70
N LEU A 445 0.44 -26.94 -9.27
CA LEU A 445 -0.36 -26.58 -8.11
C LEU A 445 -1.86 -26.82 -8.35
N ALA A 446 -2.39 -26.47 -9.52
CA ALA A 446 -3.78 -26.76 -9.89
C ALA A 446 -4.10 -28.26 -9.84
N ASN A 447 -3.19 -29.10 -10.33
CA ASN A 447 -3.33 -30.56 -10.24
C ASN A 447 -3.30 -31.04 -8.79
N ARG A 448 -2.46 -30.46 -7.94
CA ARG A 448 -2.44 -30.78 -6.51
C ARG A 448 -3.74 -30.39 -5.83
N LEU A 449 -4.28 -29.20 -6.10
CA LEU A 449 -5.59 -28.75 -5.58
C LEU A 449 -6.71 -29.72 -6.00
N ARG A 450 -6.76 -30.13 -7.27
CA ARG A 450 -7.75 -31.13 -7.75
C ARG A 450 -7.60 -32.48 -7.04
N LYS A 451 -6.38 -32.92 -6.74
CA LYS A 451 -6.13 -34.17 -5.99
C LYS A 451 -6.63 -34.05 -4.55
N ASN A 452 -6.35 -32.92 -3.89
CA ASN A 452 -6.83 -32.65 -2.53
C ASN A 452 -8.36 -32.62 -2.47
N LEU A 453 -9.02 -31.99 -3.45
CA LEU A 453 -10.49 -31.98 -3.55
C LEU A 453 -11.07 -33.38 -3.72
N ARG A 454 -10.46 -34.24 -4.54
CA ARG A 454 -10.91 -35.64 -4.67
C ARG A 454 -10.82 -36.40 -3.34
N ARG A 455 -9.74 -36.19 -2.58
CA ARG A 455 -9.57 -36.78 -1.24
C ARG A 455 -10.62 -36.28 -0.25
N LEU A 456 -10.91 -34.98 -0.27
CA LEU A 456 -11.86 -34.35 0.66
C LEU A 456 -13.33 -34.57 0.27
N LYS A 457 -13.62 -34.98 -0.97
CA LYS A 457 -14.98 -35.12 -1.50
C LYS A 457 -15.94 -35.92 -0.59
N PRO A 458 -15.57 -37.09 -0.01
CA PRO A 458 -16.46 -37.83 0.86
C PRO A 458 -16.83 -37.05 2.14
N TRP A 459 -15.86 -36.37 2.75
CA TRP A 459 -16.09 -35.55 3.95
C TRP A 459 -16.88 -34.29 3.61
N LEU A 460 -16.57 -33.60 2.51
CA LEU A 460 -17.32 -32.41 2.08
C LEU A 460 -18.80 -32.70 1.81
N ALA A 461 -19.14 -33.91 1.36
CA ALA A 461 -20.51 -34.33 1.15
C ALA A 461 -21.34 -34.42 2.44
N THR A 462 -20.69 -34.53 3.61
CA THR A 462 -21.37 -34.53 4.91
C THR A 462 -21.50 -33.13 5.52
N GLN A 463 -20.97 -32.10 4.87
CA GLN A 463 -20.95 -30.73 5.39
C GLN A 463 -21.96 -29.85 4.63
N THR A 464 -22.58 -28.89 5.33
CA THR A 464 -23.44 -27.87 4.70
C THR A 464 -22.65 -26.58 4.52
N ALA A 465 -22.49 -26.10 3.29
CA ALA A 465 -21.74 -24.89 2.93
C ALA A 465 -20.35 -24.79 3.61
N PRO A 466 -19.48 -25.82 3.47
CA PRO A 466 -18.26 -25.90 4.26
C PRO A 466 -17.27 -24.76 3.94
N SER A 467 -16.64 -24.25 5.00
CA SER A 467 -15.39 -23.51 4.93
C SER A 467 -14.27 -24.40 5.45
N TYR A 468 -13.20 -24.60 4.68
CA TYR A 468 -12.20 -25.64 4.91
C TYR A 468 -10.83 -25.34 4.27
N ARG A 469 -9.78 -26.01 4.73
CA ARG A 469 -8.43 -25.94 4.17
C ARG A 469 -8.32 -26.82 2.92
N VAL A 470 -8.01 -26.22 1.76
CA VAL A 470 -7.86 -26.96 0.50
C VAL A 470 -6.43 -27.45 0.30
N TYR A 471 -5.47 -26.64 0.70
CA TYR A 471 -4.04 -26.88 0.46
C TYR A 471 -3.23 -26.31 1.61
N ASP A 472 -2.18 -27.00 2.01
CA ASP A 472 -1.38 -26.65 3.16
C ASP A 472 0.09 -27.01 2.94
N ALA A 473 0.78 -26.18 2.14
CA ALA A 473 2.20 -26.36 1.80
C ALA A 473 2.56 -27.78 1.33
N ASP A 474 1.63 -28.45 0.62
CA ASP A 474 1.80 -29.82 0.15
C ASP A 474 2.98 -30.01 -0.83
N LEU A 475 3.37 -28.93 -1.53
CA LEU A 475 4.49 -28.87 -2.46
C LEU A 475 5.59 -27.96 -1.87
N PRO A 476 6.86 -28.41 -1.84
CA PRO A 476 7.98 -27.62 -1.29
C PRO A 476 8.14 -26.25 -1.93
N GLU A 477 7.78 -26.12 -3.22
CA GLU A 477 7.89 -24.87 -3.97
C GLU A 477 6.82 -23.87 -3.55
N TYR A 478 5.66 -24.33 -3.08
CA TYR A 478 4.51 -23.50 -2.76
C TYR A 478 4.22 -23.55 -1.26
N ALA A 479 4.99 -22.76 -0.51
CA ALA A 479 4.86 -22.57 0.94
C ALA A 479 3.68 -21.65 1.30
N VAL A 480 2.48 -22.01 0.85
CA VAL A 480 1.23 -21.29 1.14
C VAL A 480 0.21 -22.22 1.77
N ALA A 481 -0.73 -21.66 2.52
CA ALA A 481 -1.91 -22.37 2.96
C ALA A 481 -3.14 -21.69 2.34
N ILE A 482 -4.07 -22.48 1.80
CA ILE A 482 -5.23 -22.01 1.04
C ILE A 482 -6.51 -22.47 1.72
N ASP A 483 -7.22 -21.53 2.32
CA ASP A 483 -8.55 -21.75 2.90
C ASP A 483 -9.64 -21.35 1.92
N ARG A 484 -10.68 -22.17 1.80
CA ARG A 484 -11.92 -21.84 1.10
C ARG A 484 -12.99 -21.49 2.12
N TYR A 485 -13.65 -20.36 1.94
CA TYR A 485 -14.77 -19.88 2.75
C TYR A 485 -16.03 -19.80 1.88
N THR A 486 -17.12 -20.38 2.36
CA THR A 486 -18.45 -20.22 1.74
C THR A 486 -19.21 -19.18 2.55
N ALA A 487 -19.34 -17.97 2.02
CA ALA A 487 -19.73 -16.80 2.81
C ALA A 487 -20.72 -15.87 2.10
N LEU A 488 -21.48 -15.13 2.91
CA LEU A 488 -22.34 -14.04 2.48
C LEU A 488 -21.76 -12.71 2.95
N PRO A 489 -21.77 -11.63 2.15
CA PRO A 489 -21.45 -10.30 2.64
C PRO A 489 -22.39 -9.89 3.77
N LEU A 490 -21.85 -9.34 4.85
CA LEU A 490 -22.66 -8.77 5.93
C LEU A 490 -23.25 -7.43 5.48
N THR A 491 -24.47 -7.43 4.94
CA THR A 491 -25.20 -6.21 4.55
C THR A 491 -26.10 -5.75 5.69
N GLY A 492 -25.82 -4.59 6.28
CA GLY A 492 -26.71 -3.91 7.21
C GLY A 492 -26.86 -4.60 8.57
N ILE A 493 -25.91 -4.37 9.48
CA ILE A 493 -26.27 -4.28 10.90
C ILE A 493 -26.49 -2.78 11.13
N ALA A 494 -27.76 -2.37 11.22
CA ALA A 494 -28.10 -1.00 11.57
C ALA A 494 -27.37 -0.63 12.85
N LYS A 495 -26.67 0.51 12.85
CA LYS A 495 -26.29 1.15 14.10
C LYS A 495 -27.58 1.58 14.80
N ASN A 496 -27.73 1.13 16.04
CA ASN A 496 -28.58 1.61 17.14
C ASN A 496 -29.90 0.88 17.46
N THR A 497 -30.00 0.68 18.78
CA THR A 497 -31.20 0.69 19.64
C THR A 497 -32.22 -0.42 19.49
N ALA A 498 -32.47 -1.05 20.64
CA ALA A 498 -33.57 -1.97 20.94
C ALA A 498 -34.87 -1.65 20.20
N SER A 499 -35.37 -2.59 19.40
CA SER A 499 -36.77 -3.03 19.40
C SER A 499 -37.04 -4.11 18.34
N SER A 500 -37.42 -5.28 18.84
CA SER A 500 -38.31 -6.32 18.28
C SER A 500 -38.07 -7.00 16.91
N PRO A 501 -38.54 -8.26 16.79
CA PRO A 501 -37.96 -9.27 15.92
C PRO A 501 -38.93 -9.69 14.80
N ALA A 502 -38.51 -9.49 13.55
CA ALA A 502 -38.93 -10.28 12.38
C ALA A 502 -38.26 -9.65 11.16
N SER A 503 -37.63 -10.46 10.31
CA SER A 503 -36.84 -10.07 9.14
C SER A 503 -35.39 -9.64 9.42
N ASN A 504 -34.59 -10.60 9.90
CA ASN A 504 -33.15 -10.53 9.68
C ASN A 504 -32.93 -10.52 8.15
N PRO A 505 -32.24 -9.53 7.54
CA PRO A 505 -32.15 -9.41 6.09
C PRO A 505 -31.17 -10.45 5.55
N ALA A 506 -31.61 -11.70 5.50
CA ALA A 506 -31.08 -12.68 4.58
C ALA A 506 -31.50 -12.21 3.18
N THR A 507 -30.61 -11.48 2.54
CA THR A 507 -30.66 -11.23 1.10
C THR A 507 -30.86 -12.57 0.38
N ASN A 508 -31.71 -12.61 -0.63
CA ASN A 508 -31.88 -13.75 -1.57
C ASN A 508 -30.60 -14.08 -2.38
N ALA A 509 -29.42 -13.69 -1.89
CA ALA A 509 -28.14 -13.90 -2.52
C ALA A 509 -27.60 -15.29 -2.16
N ALA A 510 -27.19 -16.06 -3.17
CA ALA A 510 -26.49 -17.31 -2.94
C ALA A 510 -25.13 -17.05 -2.28
N PRO A 511 -24.68 -17.88 -1.31
CA PRO A 511 -23.37 -17.73 -0.71
C PRO A 511 -22.27 -17.86 -1.77
N LEU A 512 -21.30 -16.95 -1.71
CA LEU A 512 -20.16 -16.91 -2.63
C LEU A 512 -18.99 -17.68 -2.03
N GLN A 513 -18.06 -18.08 -2.89
CA GLN A 513 -16.81 -18.69 -2.49
C GLN A 513 -15.74 -17.62 -2.36
N TYR A 514 -14.99 -17.63 -1.27
CA TYR A 514 -13.81 -16.81 -1.06
C TYR A 514 -12.63 -17.70 -0.73
N PHE A 515 -11.43 -17.29 -1.11
CA PHE A 515 -10.20 -18.00 -0.86
C PHE A 515 -9.25 -17.09 -0.09
N HIS A 516 -8.59 -17.63 0.92
CA HIS A 516 -7.60 -16.92 1.70
C HIS A 516 -6.27 -17.68 1.61
N LEU A 517 -5.29 -17.04 0.99
CA LEU A 517 -3.95 -17.54 0.77
C LEU A 517 -3.05 -16.92 1.84
N GLN A 518 -2.57 -17.74 2.76
CA GLN A 518 -1.59 -17.32 3.76
C GLN A 518 -0.21 -17.83 3.37
N GLU A 519 0.72 -16.91 3.11
CA GLU A 519 2.10 -17.25 2.76
C GLU A 519 2.91 -17.54 4.03
N TYR A 520 3.58 -18.69 4.07
CA TYR A 520 4.59 -19.00 5.08
C TYR A 520 5.90 -18.29 4.72
N ALA A 521 6.75 -18.03 5.72
CA ALA A 521 8.06 -17.43 5.48
C ALA A 521 8.87 -18.30 4.51
N ALA A 522 9.24 -17.73 3.36
CA ALA A 522 10.15 -18.39 2.43
C ALA A 522 11.49 -18.64 3.13
N PRO A 523 12.14 -19.80 2.92
CA PRO A 523 13.49 -20.01 3.42
C PRO A 523 14.44 -18.94 2.84
N ALA A 524 15.47 -18.58 3.61
CA ALA A 524 16.35 -17.43 3.33
C ALA A 524 17.11 -17.49 1.99
N ASN A 525 17.05 -18.62 1.29
CA ASN A 525 17.73 -18.91 0.02
C ASN A 525 16.86 -18.66 -1.23
N ILE A 526 15.59 -18.25 -1.09
CA ILE A 526 14.71 -17.96 -2.22
C ILE A 526 14.65 -16.46 -2.47
N ASP A 527 14.90 -16.03 -3.72
CA ASP A 527 14.78 -14.63 -4.10
C ASP A 527 13.32 -14.13 -4.10
N GLU A 528 13.14 -12.83 -3.86
CA GLU A 528 11.83 -12.18 -3.71
C GLU A 528 10.97 -12.22 -5.00
N ALA A 529 11.60 -12.24 -6.18
CA ALA A 529 10.91 -12.32 -7.47
C ALA A 529 10.35 -13.74 -7.70
N THR A 530 11.09 -14.78 -7.31
CA THR A 530 10.64 -16.17 -7.34
C THR A 530 9.48 -16.41 -6.38
N ALA A 531 9.54 -15.85 -5.16
CA ALA A 531 8.43 -15.88 -4.21
C ALA A 531 7.18 -15.16 -4.77
N GLY A 532 7.36 -13.96 -5.33
CA GLY A 532 6.29 -13.21 -5.99
C GLY A 532 5.62 -13.96 -7.14
N ARG A 533 6.42 -14.62 -8.00
CA ARG A 533 5.89 -15.46 -9.09
C ARG A 533 5.06 -16.63 -8.56
N ARG A 534 5.58 -17.39 -7.59
CA ARG A 534 4.88 -18.56 -7.03
C ARG A 534 3.55 -18.21 -6.39
N VAL A 535 3.46 -17.04 -5.76
CA VAL A 535 2.20 -16.53 -5.21
C VAL A 535 1.20 -16.18 -6.32
N SER A 536 1.66 -15.57 -7.41
CA SER A 536 0.80 -15.30 -8.57
C SER A 536 0.30 -16.60 -9.22
N GLU A 537 1.15 -17.60 -9.35
CA GLU A 537 0.78 -18.94 -9.83
C GLU A 537 -0.23 -19.62 -8.91
N ALA A 538 -0.13 -19.43 -7.59
CA ALA A 538 -1.10 -19.94 -6.63
C ALA A 538 -2.49 -19.31 -6.79
N VAL A 539 -2.56 -18.00 -7.01
CA VAL A 539 -3.82 -17.32 -7.31
C VAL A 539 -4.42 -17.87 -8.62
N GLN A 540 -3.62 -17.99 -9.67
CA GLN A 540 -4.08 -18.53 -10.96
C GLN A 540 -4.59 -19.96 -10.84
N ALA A 541 -3.87 -20.82 -10.11
CA ALA A 541 -4.27 -22.20 -9.86
C ALA A 541 -5.60 -22.29 -9.09
N VAL A 542 -5.83 -21.42 -8.11
CA VAL A 542 -7.10 -21.36 -7.37
C VAL A 542 -8.24 -20.92 -8.29
N CYS A 543 -8.05 -19.83 -9.04
CA CYS A 543 -9.05 -19.33 -9.99
C CYS A 543 -9.45 -20.40 -11.01
N GLU A 544 -8.48 -21.11 -11.58
CA GLU A 544 -8.72 -22.21 -12.52
C GLU A 544 -9.50 -23.37 -11.88
N VAL A 545 -9.05 -23.86 -10.72
CA VAL A 545 -9.60 -25.10 -10.14
C VAL A 545 -11.00 -24.89 -9.58
N PHE A 546 -11.26 -23.73 -9.03
CA PHE A 546 -12.53 -23.41 -8.38
C PHE A 546 -13.48 -22.59 -9.24
N ASP A 547 -13.05 -22.20 -10.45
CA ASP A 547 -13.80 -21.34 -11.36
C ASP A 547 -14.29 -20.07 -10.66
N VAL A 548 -13.37 -19.44 -9.91
CA VAL A 548 -13.65 -18.20 -9.17
C VAL A 548 -12.84 -17.05 -9.73
N PRO A 549 -13.42 -15.84 -9.76
CA PRO A 549 -12.67 -14.65 -10.14
C PRO A 549 -11.58 -14.35 -9.11
N ALA A 550 -10.45 -13.78 -9.56
CA ALA A 550 -9.32 -13.42 -8.69
C ALA A 550 -9.70 -12.48 -7.52
N GLN A 551 -10.80 -11.72 -7.64
CA GLN A 551 -11.33 -10.88 -6.56
C GLN A 551 -11.83 -11.67 -5.34
N GLN A 552 -12.18 -12.94 -5.54
CA GLN A 552 -12.55 -13.85 -4.45
C GLN A 552 -11.31 -14.49 -3.81
N VAL A 553 -10.09 -14.19 -4.28
CA VAL A 553 -8.84 -14.76 -3.77
C VAL A 553 -8.04 -13.67 -3.03
N VAL A 554 -7.95 -13.80 -1.70
CA VAL A 554 -7.31 -12.86 -0.78
C VAL A 554 -5.95 -13.38 -0.38
N LEU A 555 -4.90 -12.61 -0.64
CA LEU A 555 -3.53 -12.96 -0.24
C LEU A 555 -3.12 -12.22 1.03
N LYS A 556 -2.50 -12.94 1.96
CA LYS A 556 -1.96 -12.39 3.20
C LYS A 556 -0.53 -12.85 3.46
N ARG A 557 0.38 -11.88 3.55
CA ARG A 557 1.81 -12.10 3.86
C ARG A 557 2.09 -11.84 5.33
N ARG A 558 2.79 -12.77 5.99
CA ARG A 558 3.30 -12.59 7.36
C ARG A 558 4.67 -11.88 7.31
N GLU A 559 4.69 -10.56 7.20
CA GLU A 559 5.92 -9.77 7.41
C GLU A 559 6.02 -9.26 8.85
N ARG A 560 7.21 -9.40 9.47
CA ARG A 560 7.54 -8.70 10.72
C ARG A 560 7.70 -7.21 10.39
N GLN A 561 6.84 -6.36 10.93
CA GLN A 561 6.99 -4.90 10.83
C GLN A 561 8.29 -4.46 11.52
N ARG A 562 9.34 -4.20 10.72
CA ARG A 562 10.53 -3.44 11.12
C ARG A 562 10.54 -2.14 10.33
N GLY A 563 10.38 -1.01 11.02
CA GLY A 563 10.45 0.34 10.44
C GLY A 563 9.16 0.84 9.78
N LYS A 564 9.15 2.13 9.37
CA LYS A 564 8.03 2.84 8.69
C LYS A 564 7.76 2.34 7.26
N GLN A 565 7.91 1.05 7.01
CA GLN A 565 7.57 0.39 5.75
C GLN A 565 6.21 -0.26 5.92
N GLN A 566 5.17 0.38 5.40
CA GLN A 566 3.84 -0.21 5.29
C GLN A 566 3.66 -0.64 3.83
N TYR A 567 4.11 -1.86 3.52
CA TYR A 567 3.91 -2.44 2.19
C TYR A 567 2.45 -2.80 1.95
N ALA A 568 2.09 -2.75 0.66
CA ALA A 568 0.76 -2.79 0.10
C ALA A 568 -0.10 -3.94 0.65
N LYS A 569 -1.16 -3.56 1.37
CA LYS A 569 -2.30 -4.44 1.61
C LYS A 569 -2.98 -4.69 0.26
N PHE A 570 -2.70 -5.81 -0.39
CA PHE A 570 -3.63 -6.35 -1.38
C PHE A 570 -4.95 -6.64 -0.66
N SER A 571 -6.05 -6.09 -1.16
CA SER A 571 -7.39 -6.04 -0.53
C SER A 571 -7.50 -5.08 0.68
N SER A 572 -7.56 -3.77 0.41
CA SER A 572 -8.26 -2.84 1.30
C SER A 572 -9.78 -3.08 1.22
N GLN A 573 -10.27 -3.78 2.26
CA GLN A 573 -11.64 -3.91 2.74
C GLN A 573 -12.63 -4.73 1.87
N LEU A 574 -12.42 -6.05 1.84
CA LEU A 574 -13.59 -6.94 1.83
C LEU A 574 -14.47 -6.60 3.06
N PRO A 575 -15.80 -6.55 2.88
CA PRO A 575 -16.70 -6.38 4.01
C PRO A 575 -16.50 -7.53 5.00
N ASP A 576 -17.03 -7.35 6.21
CA ASP A 576 -17.24 -8.49 7.08
C ASP A 576 -18.12 -9.51 6.34
N LEU A 577 -17.73 -10.78 6.38
CA LEU A 577 -18.45 -11.86 5.73
C LEU A 577 -19.06 -12.75 6.81
N VAL A 578 -20.23 -13.33 6.54
CA VAL A 578 -20.86 -14.32 7.39
C VAL A 578 -20.67 -15.69 6.76
N ILE A 579 -20.04 -16.60 7.50
CA ILE A 579 -19.97 -18.03 7.17
C ILE A 579 -20.86 -18.84 8.12
N ARG A 580 -21.15 -20.09 7.78
CA ARG A 580 -21.82 -21.02 8.69
C ARG A 580 -20.88 -22.15 9.07
N GLU A 581 -20.86 -22.49 10.37
CA GLU A 581 -20.20 -23.66 10.91
C GLU A 581 -21.13 -24.36 11.89
N GLY A 582 -21.40 -25.65 11.69
CA GLY A 582 -22.37 -26.38 12.53
C GLY A 582 -23.79 -25.82 12.46
N GLY A 583 -24.14 -25.09 11.39
CA GLY A 583 -25.40 -24.36 11.24
C GLY A 583 -25.37 -22.93 11.79
N TYR A 584 -24.38 -22.57 12.61
CA TYR A 584 -24.31 -21.28 13.28
C TYR A 584 -23.57 -20.24 12.45
N PRO A 585 -24.10 -19.02 12.31
CA PRO A 585 -23.45 -17.94 11.58
C PRO A 585 -22.27 -17.34 12.38
N PHE A 586 -21.15 -17.09 11.70
CA PHE A 586 -19.97 -16.44 12.26
C PHE A 586 -19.47 -15.33 11.34
N ILE A 587 -19.08 -14.21 11.94
CA ILE A 587 -18.46 -13.10 11.22
C ILE A 587 -16.97 -13.40 11.04
N ILE A 588 -16.49 -13.39 9.80
CA ILE A 588 -15.07 -13.42 9.43
C ILE A 588 -14.69 -12.15 8.67
N ASN A 589 -13.40 -11.84 8.64
CA ASN A 589 -12.86 -10.79 7.80
C ASN A 589 -11.49 -11.21 7.25
N LEU A 590 -11.40 -11.34 5.93
CA LEU A 590 -10.22 -11.89 5.27
C LEU A 590 -9.08 -10.87 5.10
N GLY A 591 -9.34 -9.56 5.23
CA GLY A 591 -8.37 -8.50 4.90
C GLY A 591 -7.92 -7.60 6.07
N LYS A 592 -8.79 -7.32 7.05
CA LYS A 592 -8.58 -6.27 8.05
C LYS A 592 -7.66 -6.67 9.21
N TYR A 593 -7.78 -7.89 9.71
CA TYR A 593 -7.13 -8.38 10.92
C TYR A 593 -5.91 -9.26 10.60
N LEU A 594 -5.16 -9.75 11.60
CA LEU A 594 -4.03 -10.68 11.37
C LEU A 594 -4.51 -12.09 10.97
N ASP A 595 -5.56 -12.56 11.61
CA ASP A 595 -6.27 -13.81 11.31
C ASP A 595 -7.67 -13.49 10.78
N THR A 596 -8.42 -14.51 10.35
CA THR A 596 -9.70 -14.32 9.65
C THR A 596 -10.89 -14.14 10.59
N GLY A 597 -10.75 -14.35 11.89
CA GLY A 597 -11.86 -14.33 12.85
C GLY A 597 -12.38 -15.72 13.24
N LEU A 598 -11.98 -16.79 12.53
CA LEU A 598 -12.34 -18.16 12.84
C LEU A 598 -11.21 -19.14 12.46
N PHE A 599 -10.67 -19.85 13.46
CA PHE A 599 -9.67 -20.91 13.24
C PHE A 599 -10.36 -22.21 12.81
N LEU A 600 -10.17 -22.59 11.54
CA LEU A 600 -10.86 -23.73 10.93
C LEU A 600 -10.40 -25.09 11.50
N ASP A 601 -9.16 -25.19 11.99
CA ASP A 601 -8.59 -26.39 12.59
C ASP A 601 -9.26 -26.80 13.90
N HIS A 602 -9.82 -25.86 14.65
CA HIS A 602 -10.55 -26.13 15.90
C HIS A 602 -12.03 -26.45 15.73
N ARG A 603 -12.52 -26.61 14.50
CA ARG A 603 -13.94 -26.90 14.24
C ARG A 603 -14.47 -28.12 15.02
N PRO A 604 -13.77 -29.27 15.06
CA PRO A 604 -14.24 -30.42 15.85
C PRO A 604 -14.27 -30.14 17.35
N LEU A 605 -13.26 -29.43 17.89
CA LEU A 605 -13.22 -29.06 19.31
C LEU A 605 -14.41 -28.16 19.67
N ARG A 606 -14.74 -27.16 18.83
CA ARG A 606 -15.92 -26.31 19.08
C ARG A 606 -17.22 -27.11 19.09
N ARG A 607 -17.38 -28.06 18.15
CA ARG A 607 -18.54 -28.97 18.12
C ARG A 607 -18.63 -29.80 19.40
N LEU A 608 -17.51 -30.39 19.83
CA LEU A 608 -17.42 -31.17 21.07
C LEU A 608 -17.82 -30.34 22.29
N ILE A 609 -17.32 -29.09 22.40
CA ILE A 609 -17.73 -28.17 23.47
C ILE A 609 -19.25 -27.92 23.44
N GLY A 610 -19.83 -27.70 22.26
CA GLY A 610 -21.29 -27.57 22.11
C GLY A 610 -22.06 -28.78 22.67
N GLU A 611 -21.62 -29.99 22.33
CA GLU A 611 -22.23 -31.24 22.81
C GLU A 611 -22.08 -31.42 24.34
N ARG A 612 -20.96 -30.98 24.91
CA ARG A 612 -20.64 -31.17 26.32
C ARG A 612 -21.28 -30.15 27.25
N CYS A 613 -21.74 -29.02 26.73
CA CYS A 613 -22.19 -27.87 27.52
C CYS A 613 -23.69 -27.83 27.82
N ARG A 614 -24.51 -28.78 27.38
CA ARG A 614 -25.96 -28.76 27.64
C ARG A 614 -26.28 -28.67 29.15
N GLY A 615 -26.97 -27.61 29.57
CA GLY A 615 -27.34 -27.32 30.97
C GLY A 615 -26.19 -26.85 31.86
N LYS A 616 -24.99 -26.65 31.31
CA LYS A 616 -23.75 -26.40 32.05
C LYS A 616 -23.26 -24.95 31.97
N ARG A 617 -22.41 -24.54 32.91
CA ARG A 617 -21.66 -23.28 32.91
C ARG A 617 -20.36 -23.46 32.15
N PHE A 618 -20.13 -22.63 31.15
CA PHE A 618 -18.96 -22.71 30.28
C PHE A 618 -18.00 -21.53 30.49
N LEU A 619 -16.72 -21.80 30.66
CA LEU A 619 -15.67 -20.77 30.66
C LEU A 619 -14.82 -20.90 29.40
N ASN A 620 -14.61 -19.78 28.70
CA ASN A 620 -13.74 -19.69 27.54
C ASN A 620 -12.62 -18.68 27.81
N LEU A 621 -11.40 -19.17 28.00
CA LEU A 621 -10.22 -18.35 28.26
C LEU A 621 -9.43 -18.15 26.97
N TYR A 622 -8.89 -16.94 26.79
CA TYR A 622 -8.29 -16.50 25.52
C TYR A 622 -9.32 -16.57 24.38
N ALA A 623 -10.52 -16.06 24.67
CA ALA A 623 -11.72 -16.34 23.90
C ALA A 623 -11.68 -15.87 22.44
N TYR A 624 -10.79 -14.93 22.08
CA TYR A 624 -10.71 -14.36 20.74
C TYR A 624 -12.09 -13.81 20.29
N THR A 625 -12.64 -14.32 19.19
CA THR A 625 -13.98 -13.95 18.67
C THR A 625 -15.12 -14.77 19.29
N ALA A 626 -14.83 -15.51 20.38
CA ALA A 626 -15.73 -16.34 21.18
C ALA A 626 -16.51 -17.40 20.38
N SER A 627 -15.91 -17.94 19.31
CA SER A 627 -16.57 -18.93 18.46
C SER A 627 -16.95 -20.22 19.21
N ALA A 628 -16.10 -20.70 20.12
CA ALA A 628 -16.44 -21.84 20.98
C ALA A 628 -17.63 -21.56 21.91
N THR A 629 -17.76 -20.31 22.38
CA THR A 629 -18.86 -19.91 23.25
C THR A 629 -20.20 -19.90 22.52
N VAL A 630 -20.22 -19.52 21.24
CA VAL A 630 -21.42 -19.64 20.41
C VAL A 630 -21.85 -21.10 20.31
N HIS A 631 -20.93 -22.03 20.05
CA HIS A 631 -21.24 -23.47 20.02
C HIS A 631 -21.73 -23.96 21.39
N ALA A 632 -21.10 -23.55 22.49
CA ALA A 632 -21.54 -23.89 23.85
C ALA A 632 -22.98 -23.41 24.13
N ALA A 633 -23.26 -22.14 23.85
CA ALA A 633 -24.57 -21.53 24.06
C ALA A 633 -25.66 -22.19 23.19
N ARG A 634 -25.39 -22.38 21.90
CA ARG A 634 -26.32 -23.04 20.98
C ARG A 634 -26.48 -24.55 21.26
N GLY A 635 -25.49 -25.17 21.90
CA GLY A 635 -25.57 -26.51 22.48
C GLY A 635 -26.36 -26.60 23.80
N GLY A 636 -26.84 -25.46 24.31
CA GLY A 636 -27.69 -25.37 25.50
C GLY A 636 -26.95 -25.07 26.80
N ALA A 637 -25.78 -24.40 26.75
CA ALA A 637 -25.12 -23.91 27.97
C ALA A 637 -26.05 -23.04 28.82
N ARG A 638 -26.10 -23.32 30.12
CA ARG A 638 -26.87 -22.54 31.10
C ARG A 638 -26.30 -21.15 31.28
N SER A 639 -24.99 -20.96 31.18
CA SER A 639 -24.35 -19.65 31.14
C SER A 639 -22.93 -19.79 30.63
N SER A 640 -22.33 -18.68 30.21
CA SER A 640 -20.92 -18.69 29.86
C SER A 640 -20.19 -17.41 30.24
N VAL A 641 -18.87 -17.52 30.42
CA VAL A 641 -17.96 -16.39 30.54
C VAL A 641 -16.88 -16.53 29.50
N SER A 642 -16.62 -15.48 28.74
CA SER A 642 -15.59 -15.44 27.71
C SER A 642 -14.62 -14.29 28.00
N VAL A 643 -13.36 -14.64 28.27
CA VAL A 643 -12.34 -13.72 28.75
C VAL A 643 -11.28 -13.49 27.68
N ASP A 644 -10.99 -12.23 27.36
CA ASP A 644 -9.90 -11.86 26.44
C ASP A 644 -9.39 -10.43 26.75
N MET A 645 -8.08 -10.18 26.62
CA MET A 645 -7.53 -8.83 26.83
C MET A 645 -7.94 -7.81 25.76
N SER A 646 -8.23 -8.30 24.55
CA SER A 646 -8.45 -7.50 23.35
C SER A 646 -9.86 -6.93 23.31
N LYS A 647 -9.98 -5.62 23.52
CA LYS A 647 -11.23 -4.88 23.29
C LYS A 647 -11.78 -5.12 21.88
N THR A 648 -10.91 -5.25 20.88
CA THR A 648 -11.28 -5.48 19.48
C THR A 648 -11.90 -6.86 19.28
N TYR A 649 -11.35 -7.90 19.91
CA TYR A 649 -11.87 -9.26 19.76
C TYR A 649 -13.14 -9.47 20.57
N LEU A 650 -13.25 -8.87 21.77
CA LEU A 650 -14.50 -8.88 22.53
C LEU A 650 -15.63 -8.13 21.83
N ALA A 651 -15.34 -7.00 21.17
CA ALA A 651 -16.35 -6.33 20.35
C ALA A 651 -16.78 -7.19 19.14
N TRP A 652 -15.89 -8.00 18.58
CA TRP A 652 -16.23 -8.96 17.53
C TRP A 652 -17.05 -10.13 18.09
N ALA A 653 -16.67 -10.66 19.25
CA ALA A 653 -17.42 -11.69 19.96
C ALA A 653 -18.86 -11.23 20.26
N ALA A 654 -19.04 -9.98 20.72
CA ALA A 654 -20.37 -9.41 20.93
C ALA A 654 -21.22 -9.43 19.64
N ARG A 655 -20.64 -9.08 18.49
CA ARG A 655 -21.35 -9.16 17.20
C ARG A 655 -21.66 -10.60 16.78
N ASN A 656 -20.79 -11.56 17.12
CA ASN A 656 -21.10 -12.99 16.93
C ASN A 656 -22.25 -13.44 17.86
N PHE A 657 -22.34 -12.91 19.09
CA PHE A 657 -23.44 -13.19 20.01
C PHE A 657 -24.75 -12.60 19.51
N GLU A 658 -24.74 -11.35 19.02
CA GLU A 658 -25.89 -10.70 18.38
C GLU A 658 -26.37 -11.49 17.16
N LEU A 659 -25.44 -11.90 16.29
CA LEU A 659 -25.73 -12.70 15.09
C LEU A 659 -26.31 -14.09 15.45
N ASN A 660 -26.05 -14.56 16.66
CA ASN A 660 -26.57 -15.80 17.22
C ASN A 660 -27.63 -15.58 18.30
N GLU A 661 -28.23 -14.39 18.40
CA GLU A 661 -29.34 -14.08 19.30
C GLU A 661 -29.07 -14.51 20.77
N MET A 662 -27.82 -14.39 21.22
CA MET A 662 -27.40 -14.85 22.54
C MET A 662 -27.69 -13.79 23.61
N PRO A 663 -28.35 -14.14 24.73
CA PRO A 663 -28.62 -13.18 25.81
C PRO A 663 -27.35 -12.82 26.60
N PHE A 664 -26.94 -11.56 26.53
CA PHE A 664 -25.73 -11.05 27.20
C PHE A 664 -25.76 -11.13 28.73
N GLN A 665 -26.93 -11.27 29.35
CA GLN A 665 -27.05 -11.49 30.80
C GLN A 665 -26.63 -12.91 31.22
N GLN A 666 -26.75 -13.87 30.29
CA GLN A 666 -26.43 -15.29 30.50
C GLN A 666 -25.04 -15.65 29.95
N HIS A 667 -24.61 -14.96 28.88
CA HIS A 667 -23.35 -15.19 28.20
C HIS A 667 -22.50 -13.92 28.24
N LEU A 668 -21.55 -13.89 29.18
CA LEU A 668 -20.76 -12.72 29.55
C LEU A 668 -19.47 -12.64 28.73
N LEU A 669 -19.08 -11.41 28.40
CA LEU A 669 -17.80 -11.06 27.79
C LEU A 669 -17.02 -10.18 28.77
N GLU A 670 -15.86 -10.65 29.21
CA GLU A 670 -15.03 -9.98 30.22
C GLU A 670 -13.66 -9.62 29.66
N ARG A 671 -13.26 -8.36 29.85
CA ARG A 671 -11.97 -7.87 29.39
C ARG A 671 -10.94 -7.93 30.50
N ALA A 672 -10.11 -8.96 30.49
CA ALA A 672 -9.05 -9.14 31.48
C ALA A 672 -7.86 -9.91 30.90
N ASP A 673 -6.70 -9.84 31.57
CA ASP A 673 -5.64 -10.83 31.41
C ASP A 673 -6.13 -12.16 31.99
N CYS A 674 -6.09 -13.25 31.21
CA CYS A 674 -6.65 -14.53 31.66
C CYS A 674 -5.89 -15.12 32.84
N GLY A 675 -4.57 -14.90 32.96
CA GLY A 675 -3.77 -15.39 34.08
C GLY A 675 -4.12 -14.67 35.38
N GLU A 676 -4.28 -13.34 35.34
CA GLU A 676 -4.74 -12.54 36.49
C GLU A 676 -6.21 -12.83 36.83
N TRP A 677 -7.07 -12.91 35.81
CA TRP A 677 -8.49 -13.18 35.97
C TRP A 677 -8.74 -14.53 36.67
N LEU A 678 -7.96 -15.55 36.31
CA LEU A 678 -8.00 -16.87 36.97
C LEU A 678 -7.64 -16.80 38.45
N GLN A 679 -6.88 -15.80 38.92
CA GLN A 679 -6.51 -15.65 40.33
C GLN A 679 -7.63 -15.02 41.16
N SER A 680 -8.40 -14.11 40.57
CA SER A 680 -9.45 -13.36 41.26
C SER A 680 -10.84 -13.96 41.08
N CYS A 681 -11.01 -14.96 40.21
CA CYS A 681 -12.33 -15.53 39.93
C CYS A 681 -12.77 -16.46 41.06
N GLU A 682 -13.97 -16.21 41.60
CA GLU A 682 -14.61 -17.05 42.62
C GLU A 682 -15.74 -17.94 42.04
N ARG A 683 -15.92 -17.94 40.72
CA ARG A 683 -17.00 -18.68 40.04
C ARG A 683 -16.54 -20.09 39.69
N CYS A 684 -17.42 -21.07 39.90
CA CYS A 684 -17.20 -22.45 39.43
C CYS A 684 -17.86 -22.70 38.07
N PHE A 685 -17.23 -23.56 37.27
CA PHE A 685 -17.64 -23.91 35.91
C PHE A 685 -17.66 -25.42 35.73
N ASP A 686 -18.55 -25.89 34.84
CA ASP A 686 -18.70 -27.32 34.58
C ASP A 686 -17.87 -27.75 33.35
N VAL A 687 -17.62 -26.82 32.42
CA VAL A 687 -16.75 -27.03 31.25
C VAL A 687 -15.88 -25.80 31.06
N ILE A 688 -14.57 -25.99 30.86
CA ILE A 688 -13.61 -24.91 30.62
C ILE A 688 -12.87 -25.19 29.31
N LEU A 689 -12.73 -24.18 28.45
CA LEU A 689 -11.79 -24.17 27.33
C LEU A 689 -10.63 -23.23 27.65
N LEU A 690 -9.41 -23.77 27.60
CA LEU A 690 -8.17 -23.03 27.74
C LEU A 690 -7.35 -23.19 26.45
N ASP A 691 -7.38 -22.19 25.58
CA ASP A 691 -6.66 -22.18 24.28
C ASP A 691 -5.73 -20.95 24.15
N PRO A 692 -4.66 -20.88 24.97
CA PRO A 692 -3.75 -19.75 24.98
C PRO A 692 -2.86 -19.68 23.73
N PRO A 693 -2.41 -18.46 23.33
CA PRO A 693 -1.39 -18.33 22.30
C PRO A 693 -0.05 -18.92 22.77
N SER A 694 0.76 -19.41 21.83
CA SER A 694 2.09 -20.00 22.12
C SER A 694 3.03 -19.06 22.90
N PHE A 695 2.94 -17.75 22.61
CA PHE A 695 3.69 -16.66 23.24
C PHE A 695 2.84 -15.39 23.22
N SER A 696 2.87 -14.60 24.29
CA SER A 696 2.26 -13.27 24.32
C SER A 696 3.22 -12.23 24.92
N ASN A 697 3.54 -11.21 24.11
CA ASN A 697 4.30 -10.02 24.51
C ASN A 697 3.37 -8.80 24.45
N SER A 698 2.35 -8.76 25.30
CA SER A 698 1.52 -7.57 25.43
C SER A 698 2.21 -6.59 26.36
N SER A 699 2.36 -5.33 25.95
CA SER A 699 2.90 -4.24 26.78
C SER A 699 2.07 -3.92 28.03
N ARG A 700 0.93 -4.61 28.20
CA ARG A 700 0.02 -4.51 29.34
C ARG A 700 0.07 -5.71 30.28
N MET A 701 0.90 -6.71 30.01
CA MET A 701 1.12 -7.82 30.92
C MET A 701 2.33 -7.52 31.80
N ALA A 702 2.25 -7.81 33.09
CA ALA A 702 3.39 -7.70 34.01
C ALA A 702 4.51 -8.72 33.67
N HIS A 703 4.14 -9.85 33.04
CA HIS A 703 5.05 -10.92 32.65
C HIS A 703 4.74 -11.46 31.24
N THR A 704 5.76 -11.84 30.47
CA THR A 704 5.60 -12.50 29.16
C THR A 704 5.09 -13.93 29.34
N LEU A 705 4.00 -14.30 28.66
CA LEU A 705 3.51 -15.67 28.59
C LEU A 705 4.40 -16.52 27.67
N ASP A 706 4.99 -17.58 28.20
CA ASP A 706 5.58 -18.69 27.45
C ASP A 706 4.77 -19.94 27.77
N LEU A 707 3.97 -20.41 26.81
CA LEU A 707 3.05 -21.50 27.08
C LEU A 707 3.72 -22.81 27.53
N GLN A 708 4.92 -23.14 27.02
CA GLN A 708 5.60 -24.37 27.44
C GLN A 708 6.06 -24.27 28.90
N ARG A 709 6.42 -23.08 29.37
CA ARG A 709 6.79 -22.83 30.77
C ARG A 709 5.55 -22.73 31.67
N ASP A 710 4.51 -22.04 31.21
CA ASP A 710 3.44 -21.54 32.08
C ASP A 710 2.17 -22.41 32.08
N HIS A 711 2.02 -23.35 31.12
CA HIS A 711 0.78 -24.14 30.98
C HIS A 711 0.41 -24.94 32.24
N ALA A 712 1.37 -25.44 33.01
CA ALA A 712 1.08 -26.23 34.22
C ALA A 712 0.33 -25.40 35.27
N ASP A 713 0.74 -24.15 35.47
CA ASP A 713 0.08 -23.22 36.40
C ASP A 713 -1.30 -22.81 35.86
N LEU A 714 -1.41 -22.46 34.57
CA LEU A 714 -2.68 -22.10 33.95
C LEU A 714 -3.71 -23.23 34.02
N ILE A 715 -3.28 -24.48 33.77
CA ILE A 715 -4.14 -25.67 33.88
C ILE A 715 -4.57 -25.85 35.33
N LYS A 716 -3.66 -25.81 36.30
CA LYS A 716 -3.99 -25.96 37.74
C LYS A 716 -5.00 -24.91 38.20
N ARG A 717 -4.80 -23.64 37.82
CA ARG A 717 -5.75 -22.55 38.15
C ARG A 717 -7.11 -22.75 37.49
N SER A 718 -7.12 -23.18 36.23
CA SER A 718 -8.38 -23.50 35.54
C SER A 718 -9.10 -24.67 36.21
N MET A 719 -8.38 -25.72 36.58
CA MET A 719 -8.92 -26.87 37.32
C MET A 719 -9.46 -26.48 38.71
N ALA A 720 -8.90 -25.46 39.37
CA ALA A 720 -9.42 -24.96 40.65
C ALA A 720 -10.79 -24.28 40.52
N LEU A 721 -11.15 -23.78 39.34
CA LEU A 721 -12.48 -23.23 39.04
C LEU A 721 -13.45 -24.29 38.47
N LEU A 722 -13.00 -25.53 38.33
CA LEU A 722 -13.78 -26.61 37.73
C LEU A 722 -14.56 -27.35 38.81
N GLU A 723 -15.84 -27.62 38.55
CA GLU A 723 -16.64 -28.50 39.39
C GLU A 723 -16.05 -29.91 39.46
N GLN A 724 -16.36 -30.65 40.52
CA GLN A 724 -15.78 -31.98 40.77
C GLN A 724 -15.95 -32.94 39.58
N SER A 725 -17.11 -32.89 38.91
CA SER A 725 -17.42 -33.69 37.71
C SER A 725 -17.24 -32.92 36.39
N GLY A 726 -16.58 -31.77 36.42
CA GLY A 726 -16.36 -30.93 35.26
C GLY A 726 -15.23 -31.43 34.36
N GLU A 727 -15.12 -30.81 33.18
CA GLU A 727 -14.09 -31.11 32.19
C GLU A 727 -13.36 -29.84 31.72
N LEU A 728 -12.03 -29.87 31.73
CA LEU A 728 -11.18 -28.86 31.10
C LEU A 728 -10.68 -29.37 29.75
N TYR A 729 -10.87 -28.59 28.69
CA TYR A 729 -10.27 -28.80 27.39
C TYR A 729 -9.11 -27.82 27.21
N PHE A 730 -7.88 -28.35 27.21
CA PHE A 730 -6.67 -27.58 26.98
C PHE A 730 -6.19 -27.80 25.55
N SER A 731 -5.90 -26.71 24.83
CA SER A 731 -5.46 -26.77 23.45
C SER A 731 -4.27 -25.83 23.19
N THR A 732 -3.42 -26.22 22.24
CA THR A 732 -2.33 -25.35 21.75
C THR A 732 -1.83 -25.72 20.37
N ASN A 733 -1.40 -24.72 19.60
CA ASN A 733 -0.70 -24.89 18.32
C ASN A 733 0.84 -24.80 18.43
N ARG A 734 1.39 -24.82 19.65
CA ARG A 734 2.84 -24.71 19.86
C ARG A 734 3.53 -25.96 19.33
N ARG A 735 4.42 -25.77 18.35
CA ARG A 735 5.23 -26.86 17.77
C ARG A 735 6.12 -27.49 18.82
N GLY A 736 6.10 -28.82 18.89
CA GLY A 736 6.93 -29.60 19.81
C GLY A 736 6.51 -29.45 21.29
N PHE A 737 5.27 -29.01 21.54
CA PHE A 737 4.75 -28.90 22.89
C PHE A 737 4.76 -30.25 23.61
N ARG A 738 5.10 -30.22 24.90
CA ARG A 738 5.03 -31.37 25.79
C ARG A 738 4.23 -30.98 27.02
N LEU A 739 3.19 -31.76 27.33
CA LEU A 739 2.42 -31.56 28.54
C LEU A 739 3.28 -31.89 29.77
N ALA A 740 3.23 -31.02 30.78
CA ALA A 740 3.93 -31.15 32.05
C ALA A 740 3.62 -32.50 32.73
N PRO A 741 4.62 -33.37 32.97
CA PRO A 741 4.40 -34.70 33.55
C PRO A 741 3.73 -34.66 34.93
N GLU A 742 3.95 -33.61 35.72
CA GLU A 742 3.33 -33.45 37.03
C GLU A 742 1.80 -33.33 36.96
N LEU A 743 1.23 -32.88 35.83
CA LEU A 743 -0.22 -32.84 35.66
C LEU A 743 -0.82 -34.24 35.56
N LEU A 744 -0.08 -35.20 34.98
CA LEU A 744 -0.50 -36.60 34.89
C LEU A 744 -0.57 -37.27 36.26
N ALA A 745 0.19 -36.77 37.24
CA ALA A 745 0.18 -37.28 38.61
C ALA A 745 -1.04 -36.80 39.41
N VAL A 746 -1.64 -35.67 39.03
CA VAL A 746 -2.73 -35.02 39.78
C VAL A 746 -4.09 -35.25 39.10
N TYR A 747 -4.14 -35.22 37.77
CA TYR A 747 -5.37 -35.25 37.00
C TYR A 747 -5.50 -36.52 36.15
N THR A 748 -6.71 -36.76 35.66
CA THR A 748 -6.94 -37.71 34.55
C THR A 748 -6.81 -36.92 33.27
N VAL A 749 -5.88 -37.32 32.40
CA VAL A 749 -5.61 -36.63 31.13
C VAL A 749 -5.83 -37.60 29.98
N GLU A 750 -6.66 -37.20 29.04
CA GLU A 750 -6.90 -37.91 27.79
C GLU A 750 -6.42 -37.04 26.63
N ASP A 751 -5.60 -37.61 25.76
CA ASP A 751 -5.17 -36.95 24.53
C ASP A 751 -6.28 -37.06 23.47
N LEU A 752 -6.84 -35.91 23.10
CA LEU A 752 -7.88 -35.79 22.09
C LEU A 752 -7.35 -35.25 20.77
N THR A 753 -6.03 -35.10 20.61
CA THR A 753 -5.41 -34.45 19.46
C THR A 753 -5.95 -35.01 18.15
N ASP A 754 -5.92 -36.33 17.93
CA ASP A 754 -6.42 -36.90 16.66
C ASP A 754 -7.94 -36.77 16.51
N ALA A 755 -8.68 -36.89 17.62
CA ALA A 755 -10.14 -36.78 17.63
C ALA A 755 -10.64 -35.36 17.32
N THR A 756 -9.79 -34.34 17.49
CA THR A 756 -10.13 -32.94 17.23
C THR A 756 -9.66 -32.42 15.86
N HIS A 757 -9.22 -33.29 14.94
CA HIS A 757 -8.87 -32.90 13.56
C HIS A 757 -9.88 -33.40 12.52
N ASP A 758 -10.32 -32.49 11.65
CA ASP A 758 -11.05 -32.85 10.43
C ASP A 758 -10.06 -33.26 9.30
N PRO A 759 -10.51 -34.01 8.27
CA PRO A 759 -9.69 -34.42 7.13
C PRO A 759 -8.99 -33.29 6.36
N ASP A 760 -9.49 -32.06 6.42
CA ASP A 760 -8.85 -30.88 5.79
C ASP A 760 -7.59 -30.40 6.53
N PHE A 761 -7.37 -30.86 7.76
CA PHE A 761 -6.16 -30.60 8.56
C PHE A 761 -5.32 -31.84 8.85
N GLN A 762 -5.57 -32.97 8.16
CA GLN A 762 -4.72 -34.15 8.24
C GLN A 762 -3.36 -33.91 7.57
N ARG A 763 -2.32 -33.81 8.40
CA ARG A 763 -0.92 -33.49 8.06
C ARG A 763 0.01 -34.48 8.79
N PRO A 764 1.28 -34.64 8.36
CA PRO A 764 2.25 -35.45 9.10
C PRO A 764 2.50 -34.98 10.55
N ARG A 765 2.19 -33.72 10.85
CA ARG A 765 2.24 -33.14 12.20
C ARG A 765 0.91 -32.48 12.50
N PRO A 766 0.36 -32.63 13.72
CA PRO A 766 -0.93 -32.07 14.07
C PRO A 766 -0.91 -30.54 13.99
N SER A 767 -2.05 -29.94 13.61
CA SER A 767 -2.19 -28.47 13.53
C SER A 767 -2.32 -27.82 14.90
N HIS A 768 -2.92 -28.55 15.86
CA HIS A 768 -2.97 -28.22 17.27
C HIS A 768 -2.88 -29.52 18.08
N TYR A 769 -2.55 -29.42 19.36
CA TYR A 769 -2.73 -30.51 20.32
C TYR A 769 -3.94 -30.20 21.19
N CYS A 770 -4.65 -31.23 21.65
CA CYS A 770 -5.80 -31.06 22.52
C CYS A 770 -5.85 -32.17 23.58
N TRP A 771 -6.09 -31.78 24.83
CA TRP A 771 -6.30 -32.72 25.94
C TRP A 771 -7.60 -32.41 26.66
N ARG A 772 -8.29 -33.47 27.08
CA ARG A 772 -9.34 -33.41 28.09
C ARG A 772 -8.74 -33.75 29.44
N ILE A 773 -8.95 -32.87 30.41
CA ILE A 773 -8.40 -32.96 31.76
C ILE A 773 -9.56 -32.94 32.75
N THR A 774 -9.61 -33.92 33.64
CA THR A 774 -10.62 -34.02 34.71
C THR A 774 -9.96 -34.35 36.04
N ASN A 775 -10.68 -34.09 37.14
CA ASN A 775 -10.27 -34.59 38.45
C ASN A 775 -10.18 -36.13 38.43
N ARG A 776 -9.27 -36.71 39.22
CA ARG A 776 -9.18 -38.17 39.36
C ARG A 776 -10.40 -38.67 40.14
N LYS A 777 -11.01 -39.76 39.66
CA LYS A 777 -12.11 -40.41 40.38
C LYS A 777 -11.56 -40.95 41.71
N GLY A 778 -11.90 -40.29 42.83
CA GLY A 778 -11.50 -40.70 44.19
C GLY A 778 -10.58 -39.74 44.96
N SER A 779 -10.36 -38.51 44.47
CA SER A 779 -9.75 -37.42 45.27
C SER A 779 -10.79 -36.51 45.88
#